data_AF-A0A0A2JLN3-F1
#
_entry.id   AF-A0A0A2JLN3-F1
#
_cell.length_a   1.000
_cell.length_b   1.000
_cell.length_c   1.000
_cell.angle_alpha   90.00
_cell.angle_beta   90.00
_cell.angle_gamma   90.00
#
_symmetry.space_group_name_H-M   'P 1'
#
loop_
_entity.id
_entity.type
_entity.pdbx_description
1 polymer ?
#
loop_
_entity_poly.entity_id
_entity_poly.type
_entity_poly.pdbx_seq_one_letter_code
_entity_poly.pdbx_strand_id
1 'polypeptide(L)'
;MKDASCDPGSPAPLMAAWNTESQVHLIVGSNPLAAARCARSLEVGATPIIIAPETDDMHFTLSEHISNGSAQWIRHEFQDKDLTTLGREEVDHIVDLVFVTLGGNNSLSPHISKLCRRLRIPVNVSDAPELCSFTLLSTYSDGPLHIGITTSGRGCKLASRLRREIAAFLPQNLGTAIDRLGAVRRRLWEEDNAAGLVEGIFDREDDDSIGQKHTFNNLVTGSDTAAAKTRRVRWLSQICEYWPLRKLVSITDADMDAILKAYTSGNATANGTNDTNGLDALSKKGKIVLAGSGPGHPDLLTRATYQAIHNADIILADKLVPAPVLDLIPRRTEVHIARKFPGNADQAQEEFLVMGLAALKQGRQVLRLKQGDPYLYGRGAEEFEFFRKEGYSPVVLPGITSAMSASLFADIPATHRGVSDQVLVCTGTGRKGAAPNPPTYVPTQTVVFLMALHRLSALVESLTTFPAEDTGSQSRRLWPKETPCAIVERASCPDQRVIRSTLEHVCLAFEEAGSRPPGLLVVGASCHVLHNPQGQRWVIEEGFHGLDDIRSEVDAIAVPPLTVRLTRFIESVYFFFGLYFTTLLSLDSYAAAESSPFNINNQGNKYTTRSRWGGSTTSYGGGGGGGGGGGGPGFGPRRVGRVDDVRGPECKSCQ
;
A
#
# COMPACT_ATOMS: atom_id res chain seq x y z
N MET A 1 4.30 -34.94 1.01
CA MET A 1 4.30 -34.40 2.39
C MET A 1 3.19 -35.12 3.12
N LYS A 2 3.54 -36.08 3.98
CA LYS A 2 2.55 -36.78 4.80
C LYS A 2 1.99 -35.77 5.80
N ASP A 3 0.67 -35.63 5.80
CA ASP A 3 -0.07 -34.93 6.83
C ASP A 3 0.25 -35.58 8.18
N ALA A 4 1.12 -34.94 8.96
CA ALA A 4 1.20 -35.20 10.38
C ALA A 4 -0.14 -34.76 10.98
N SER A 5 -0.98 -35.75 11.27
CA SER A 5 -2.23 -35.65 12.00
C SER A 5 -2.06 -34.70 13.20
N CYS A 6 -2.65 -33.51 13.09
CA CYS A 6 -2.60 -32.49 14.12
C CYS A 6 -3.58 -32.82 15.24
N ASP A 7 -3.04 -32.98 16.44
CA ASP A 7 -3.80 -32.97 17.68
C ASP A 7 -4.27 -31.52 17.95
N PRO A 8 -5.58 -31.23 18.11
CA PRO A 8 -6.11 -29.89 18.31
C PRO A 8 -5.65 -29.16 19.60
N GLY A 9 -4.80 -29.79 20.42
CA GLY A 9 -4.40 -29.30 21.74
C GLY A 9 -2.91 -28.98 21.94
N SER A 10 -2.08 -28.96 20.89
CA SER A 10 -0.65 -28.63 21.06
C SER A 10 -0.46 -27.20 21.59
N PRO A 11 0.28 -26.98 22.70
CA PRO A 11 0.51 -25.64 23.23
C PRO A 11 1.24 -24.75 22.21
N ALA A 12 0.95 -23.45 22.23
CA ALA A 12 1.63 -22.50 21.37
C ALA A 12 3.13 -22.45 21.72
N PRO A 13 4.04 -22.44 20.73
CA PRO A 13 5.47 -22.34 20.99
C PRO A 13 5.81 -20.97 21.58
N LEU A 14 6.73 -20.94 22.55
CA LEU A 14 7.32 -19.69 23.04
C LEU A 14 8.22 -19.09 21.95
N MET A 15 7.96 -17.85 21.58
CA MET A 15 8.84 -17.08 20.70
C MET A 15 9.83 -16.29 21.55
N ALA A 16 11.12 -16.55 21.35
CA ALA A 16 12.20 -15.85 22.04
C ALA A 16 13.30 -15.48 21.04
N ALA A 17 13.95 -14.34 21.27
CA ALA A 17 15.20 -13.97 20.61
C ALA A 17 16.36 -14.43 21.48
N TRP A 18 17.40 -15.01 20.88
CA TRP A 18 18.56 -15.55 21.58
C TRP A 18 19.78 -14.73 21.21
N ASN A 19 20.58 -14.35 22.21
CA ASN A 19 21.93 -13.88 21.95
C ASN A 19 22.85 -15.10 21.83
N THR A 20 23.40 -15.29 20.63
CA THR A 20 24.26 -16.42 20.27
C THR A 20 25.71 -16.02 20.01
N GLU A 21 26.09 -14.80 20.39
CA GLU A 21 27.45 -14.32 20.23
C GLU A 21 28.43 -15.25 20.96
N SER A 22 29.50 -15.66 20.26
CA SER A 22 30.53 -16.59 20.77
C SER A 22 30.03 -18.01 21.14
N GLN A 23 28.80 -18.38 20.78
CA GLN A 23 28.32 -19.76 20.95
C GLN A 23 28.89 -20.70 19.88
N VAL A 24 29.01 -21.98 20.19
CA VAL A 24 29.40 -23.03 19.24
C VAL A 24 28.15 -23.69 18.66
N HIS A 25 27.98 -23.54 17.35
CA HIS A 25 26.89 -24.20 16.61
C HIS A 25 27.42 -25.41 15.84
N LEU A 26 27.01 -26.60 16.23
CA LEU A 26 27.36 -27.84 15.54
C LEU A 26 26.40 -28.11 14.39
N ILE A 27 26.92 -28.31 13.18
CA ILE A 27 26.17 -28.59 11.97
C ILE A 27 26.56 -29.97 11.45
N VAL A 28 25.62 -30.91 11.43
CA VAL A 28 25.83 -32.28 10.94
C VAL A 28 25.30 -32.40 9.52
N GLY A 29 26.22 -32.46 8.56
CA GLY A 29 25.96 -32.59 7.12
C GLY A 29 26.69 -31.56 6.26
N SER A 30 26.73 -31.83 4.96
CA SER A 30 27.56 -31.14 3.94
C SER A 30 26.74 -30.46 2.82
N ASN A 31 25.41 -30.50 2.91
CA ASN A 31 24.49 -30.12 1.85
C ASN A 31 24.16 -28.59 1.80
N PRO A 32 23.39 -28.10 0.81
CA PRO A 32 23.04 -26.67 0.73
C PRO A 32 22.30 -26.13 1.96
N LEU A 33 21.57 -26.99 2.69
CA LEU A 33 20.91 -26.58 3.92
C LEU A 33 21.93 -26.36 5.04
N ALA A 34 22.97 -27.20 5.15
CA ALA A 34 24.09 -26.98 6.06
C ALA A 34 24.80 -25.65 5.76
N ALA A 35 24.98 -25.31 4.48
CA ALA A 35 25.51 -24.00 4.07
C ALA A 35 24.66 -22.84 4.60
N ALA A 36 23.33 -22.93 4.46
CA ALA A 36 22.42 -21.92 4.99
C ALA A 36 22.46 -21.80 6.52
N ARG A 37 22.64 -22.91 7.25
CA ARG A 37 22.80 -22.90 8.72
C ARG A 37 24.14 -22.31 9.15
N CYS A 38 25.21 -22.60 8.42
CA CYS A 38 26.53 -22.04 8.64
C CYS A 38 26.52 -20.51 8.47
N ALA A 39 26.02 -20.03 7.33
CA ALA A 39 25.91 -18.60 7.05
C ALA A 39 25.09 -17.86 8.11
N ARG A 40 23.94 -18.44 8.52
CA ARG A 40 23.11 -17.83 9.56
C ARG A 40 23.80 -17.81 10.93
N SER A 41 24.57 -18.84 11.27
CA SER A 41 25.32 -18.90 12.53
C SER A 41 26.40 -17.82 12.59
N LEU A 42 27.11 -17.59 11.49
CA LEU A 42 28.10 -16.52 11.37
C LEU A 42 27.46 -15.14 11.48
N GLU A 43 26.32 -14.91 10.82
CA GLU A 43 25.59 -13.64 10.86
C GLU A 43 25.19 -13.23 12.28
N VAL A 44 24.94 -14.20 13.16
CA VAL A 44 24.55 -13.97 14.57
C VAL A 44 25.72 -14.07 15.55
N GLY A 45 26.97 -14.08 15.06
CA GLY A 45 28.17 -14.08 15.88
C GLY A 45 28.54 -15.43 16.52
N ALA A 46 27.94 -16.53 16.08
CA ALA A 46 28.29 -17.88 16.55
C ALA A 46 29.44 -18.48 15.71
N THR A 47 30.13 -19.45 16.30
CA THR A 47 31.22 -20.22 15.66
C THR A 47 30.67 -21.55 15.14
N PRO A 48 30.50 -21.73 13.81
CA PRO A 48 30.00 -22.97 13.26
C PRO A 48 31.09 -24.04 13.17
N ILE A 49 30.77 -25.25 13.65
CA ILE A 49 31.57 -26.45 13.47
C ILE A 49 30.77 -27.44 12.63
N ILE A 50 31.34 -27.87 11.52
CA ILE A 50 30.69 -28.76 10.55
C ILE A 50 31.25 -30.17 10.73
N ILE A 51 30.37 -31.14 10.92
CA ILE A 51 30.69 -32.57 10.91
C ILE A 51 30.17 -33.16 9.60
N ALA A 52 31.09 -33.64 8.77
CA ALA A 52 30.78 -34.39 7.56
C ALA A 52 31.96 -35.30 7.20
N PRO A 53 31.72 -36.54 6.70
CA PRO A 53 32.76 -37.42 6.19
C PRO A 53 33.58 -36.77 5.07
N GLU A 54 34.85 -37.17 4.91
CA GLU A 54 35.70 -36.70 3.80
C GLU A 54 35.20 -37.19 2.43
N THR A 55 34.34 -38.21 2.41
CA THR A 55 33.70 -38.76 1.20
C THR A 55 32.52 -37.94 0.69
N ASP A 56 32.03 -36.98 1.48
CA ASP A 56 30.88 -36.16 1.08
C ASP A 56 31.30 -35.00 0.16
N ASP A 57 30.57 -34.82 -0.93
CA ASP A 57 30.69 -33.61 -1.76
C ASP A 57 30.19 -32.40 -0.97
N MET A 58 31.13 -31.56 -0.53
CA MET A 58 30.81 -30.37 0.24
C MET A 58 30.29 -29.25 -0.63
N HIS A 59 29.18 -28.62 -0.22
CA HIS A 59 28.63 -27.47 -0.92
C HIS A 59 29.66 -26.33 -1.02
N PHE A 60 29.69 -25.63 -2.17
CA PHE A 60 30.73 -24.63 -2.46
C PHE A 60 30.83 -23.53 -1.38
N THR A 61 29.69 -23.03 -0.88
CA THR A 61 29.65 -21.97 0.15
C THR A 61 30.23 -22.46 1.48
N LEU A 62 30.02 -23.72 1.85
CA LEU A 62 30.64 -24.29 3.05
C LEU A 62 32.15 -24.39 2.87
N SER A 63 32.59 -24.87 1.71
CA SER A 63 34.01 -24.97 1.38
C SER A 63 34.72 -23.61 1.44
N GLU A 64 34.06 -22.55 0.96
CA GLU A 64 34.54 -21.17 1.06
C GLU A 64 34.72 -20.75 2.52
N HIS A 65 33.69 -20.93 3.37
CA HIS A 65 33.74 -20.62 4.80
C HIS A 65 34.80 -21.43 5.57
N ILE A 66 35.08 -22.65 5.15
CA ILE A 66 36.15 -23.46 5.75
C ILE A 66 37.52 -22.96 5.29
N SER A 67 37.67 -22.66 4.00
CA SER A 67 38.93 -22.19 3.43
C SER A 67 39.38 -20.83 3.97
N ASN A 68 38.42 -19.94 4.28
CA ASN A 68 38.69 -18.62 4.83
C ASN A 68 38.80 -18.63 6.37
N GLY A 69 38.67 -19.79 7.02
CA GLY A 69 38.80 -19.97 8.46
C GLY A 69 37.59 -19.50 9.29
N SER A 70 36.47 -19.13 8.66
CA SER A 70 35.26 -18.73 9.38
C SER A 70 34.46 -19.92 9.94
N ALA A 71 34.66 -21.13 9.41
CA ALA A 71 34.04 -22.35 9.91
C ALA A 71 35.05 -23.49 10.06
N GLN A 72 34.86 -24.33 11.08
CA GLN A 72 35.72 -25.49 11.31
C GLN A 72 35.08 -26.74 10.71
N TRP A 73 35.86 -27.57 10.01
CA TRP A 73 35.40 -28.86 9.48
C TRP A 73 36.05 -30.04 10.19
N ILE A 74 35.20 -30.91 10.74
CA ILE A 74 35.56 -32.17 11.37
C ILE A 74 35.24 -33.32 10.40
N ARG A 75 36.30 -33.98 9.93
CA ARG A 75 36.27 -34.94 8.81
C ARG A 75 35.98 -36.38 9.24
N HIS A 76 34.88 -36.59 9.94
CA HIS A 76 34.41 -37.94 10.27
C HIS A 76 32.88 -37.97 10.39
N GLU A 77 32.31 -39.17 10.45
CA GLU A 77 30.90 -39.35 10.81
C GLU A 77 30.65 -38.91 12.26
N PHE A 78 29.44 -38.44 12.55
CA PHE A 78 29.04 -38.00 13.89
C PHE A 78 29.30 -39.07 14.96
N GLN A 79 29.92 -38.66 16.07
CA GLN A 79 30.17 -39.47 17.26
C GLN A 79 29.53 -38.80 18.49
N ASP A 80 29.00 -39.59 19.43
CA ASP A 80 28.31 -39.06 20.62
C ASP A 80 29.16 -38.07 21.45
N LYS A 81 30.48 -38.27 21.47
CA LYS A 81 31.44 -37.42 22.18
C LYS A 81 31.57 -36.01 21.58
N ASP A 82 31.18 -35.83 20.32
CA ASP A 82 31.31 -34.55 19.62
C ASP A 82 30.45 -33.47 20.29
N LEU A 83 29.31 -33.86 20.88
CA LEU A 83 28.45 -32.95 21.63
C LEU A 83 29.07 -32.43 22.93
N THR A 84 30.09 -33.10 23.48
CA THR A 84 30.69 -32.80 24.79
C THR A 84 32.18 -32.49 24.70
N THR A 85 32.73 -32.35 23.49
CA THR A 85 34.16 -32.07 23.29
C THR A 85 34.42 -30.87 22.37
N LEU A 86 33.45 -30.51 21.53
CA LEU A 86 33.60 -29.45 20.54
C LEU A 86 33.05 -28.10 21.00
N GLY A 87 32.38 -28.05 22.16
CA GLY A 87 31.87 -26.80 22.71
C GLY A 87 32.97 -25.92 23.33
N ARG A 88 32.56 -24.73 23.74
CA ARG A 88 33.42 -23.75 24.41
C ARG A 88 33.75 -24.16 25.85
N GLU A 89 34.91 -23.74 26.35
CA GLU A 89 35.42 -24.11 27.68
C GLU A 89 34.47 -23.67 28.80
N GLU A 90 33.82 -22.51 28.65
CA GLU A 90 32.88 -21.93 29.62
C GLU A 90 31.64 -22.80 29.93
N VAL A 91 31.33 -23.78 29.08
CA VAL A 91 30.18 -24.68 29.22
C VAL A 91 30.61 -26.15 29.24
N ASP A 92 31.80 -26.41 29.81
CA ASP A 92 32.38 -27.75 29.92
C ASP A 92 32.50 -28.48 28.57
N HIS A 93 32.83 -27.74 27.50
CA HIS A 93 32.95 -28.22 26.13
C HIS A 93 31.67 -28.83 25.53
N ILE A 94 30.51 -28.53 26.12
CA ILE A 94 29.20 -28.90 25.56
C ILE A 94 28.84 -27.94 24.43
N VAL A 95 28.40 -28.45 23.28
CA VAL A 95 27.97 -27.59 22.17
C VAL A 95 26.66 -26.87 22.50
N ASP A 96 26.56 -25.59 22.11
CA ASP A 96 25.42 -24.74 22.48
C ASP A 96 24.18 -25.00 21.63
N LEU A 97 24.36 -25.37 20.35
CA LEU A 97 23.25 -25.58 19.41
C LEU A 97 23.61 -26.63 18.35
N VAL A 98 22.64 -27.47 17.96
CA VAL A 98 22.86 -28.51 16.95
C VAL A 98 21.87 -28.38 15.78
N PHE A 99 22.39 -28.33 14.55
CA PHE A 99 21.64 -28.44 13.31
C PHE A 99 21.93 -29.77 12.62
N VAL A 100 20.92 -30.59 12.40
CA VAL A 100 21.05 -31.85 11.65
C VAL A 100 20.41 -31.67 10.28
N THR A 101 21.21 -31.70 9.22
CA THR A 101 20.74 -31.48 7.84
C THR A 101 20.66 -32.76 7.01
N LEU A 102 20.89 -33.93 7.62
CA LEU A 102 20.86 -35.25 6.98
C LEU A 102 19.43 -35.73 6.63
N GLY A 103 18.38 -34.98 7.00
CA GLY A 103 16.97 -35.35 6.80
C GLY A 103 16.40 -36.30 7.86
N GLY A 104 15.08 -36.35 7.98
CA GLY A 104 14.36 -37.18 8.97
C GLY A 104 14.46 -38.69 8.75
N ASN A 105 14.69 -39.14 7.50
CA ASN A 105 14.80 -40.56 7.15
C ASN A 105 16.18 -41.17 7.49
N ASN A 106 17.17 -40.34 7.86
CA ASN A 106 18.49 -40.82 8.23
C ASN A 106 18.44 -41.42 9.64
N SER A 107 18.99 -42.63 9.81
CA SER A 107 19.03 -43.34 11.09
C SER A 107 19.75 -42.58 12.21
N LEU A 108 20.67 -41.68 11.87
CA LEU A 108 21.39 -40.84 12.84
C LEU A 108 20.53 -39.70 13.40
N SER A 109 19.56 -39.18 12.63
CA SER A 109 18.78 -38.00 13.02
C SER A 109 17.98 -38.20 14.32
N PRO A 110 17.24 -39.31 14.53
CA PRO A 110 16.58 -39.60 15.80
C PRO A 110 17.56 -39.82 16.97
N HIS A 111 18.71 -40.44 16.70
CA HIS A 111 19.75 -40.69 17.70
C HIS A 111 20.36 -39.38 18.21
N ILE A 112 20.81 -38.51 17.31
CA ILE A 112 21.35 -37.17 17.62
C ILE A 112 20.30 -36.35 18.39
N SER A 113 19.04 -36.33 17.93
CA SER A 113 17.96 -35.62 18.61
C SER A 113 17.75 -36.10 20.05
N LYS A 114 17.74 -37.42 20.28
CA LYS A 114 17.60 -38.00 21.62
C LYS A 114 18.78 -37.65 22.52
N LEU A 115 20.01 -37.69 21.99
CA LEU A 115 21.23 -37.35 22.70
C LEU A 115 21.25 -35.88 23.12
N CYS A 116 20.92 -34.97 22.19
CA CYS A 116 20.82 -33.53 22.45
C CYS A 116 19.79 -33.23 23.54
N ARG A 117 18.59 -33.83 23.48
CA ARG A 117 17.55 -33.67 24.51
C ARG A 117 18.02 -34.14 25.89
N ARG A 118 18.76 -35.25 25.97
CA ARG A 118 19.34 -35.75 27.22
C ARG A 118 20.35 -34.77 27.83
N LEU A 119 21.14 -34.12 26.99
CA LEU A 119 22.14 -33.12 27.38
C LEU A 119 21.57 -31.69 27.50
N ARG A 120 20.27 -31.50 27.27
CA ARG A 120 19.59 -30.19 27.20
C ARG A 120 20.13 -29.25 26.12
N ILE A 121 20.73 -29.82 25.08
CA ILE A 121 21.21 -29.10 23.90
C ILE A 121 20.02 -28.88 22.96
N PRO A 122 19.73 -27.65 22.53
CA PRO A 122 18.69 -27.40 21.55
C PRO A 122 19.10 -27.92 20.16
N VAL A 123 18.19 -28.66 19.53
CA VAL A 123 18.42 -29.36 18.26
C VAL A 123 17.35 -29.01 17.23
N ASN A 124 17.78 -28.75 16.00
CA ASN A 124 16.90 -28.59 14.84
C ASN A 124 17.27 -29.63 13.77
N VAL A 125 16.29 -30.44 13.37
CA VAL A 125 16.45 -31.49 12.35
C VAL A 125 15.65 -31.11 11.12
N SER A 126 16.31 -31.11 9.96
CA SER A 126 15.67 -30.80 8.67
C SER A 126 14.58 -31.81 8.32
N ASP A 127 13.42 -31.31 7.87
CA ASP A 127 12.26 -32.10 7.44
C ASP A 127 11.68 -33.06 8.50
N ALA A 128 12.04 -32.88 9.78
CA ALA A 128 11.54 -33.68 10.90
C ALA A 128 11.20 -32.80 12.13
N PRO A 129 10.07 -32.06 12.09
CA PRO A 129 9.65 -31.18 13.18
C PRO A 129 9.52 -31.90 14.54
N GLU A 130 9.12 -33.17 14.55
CA GLU A 130 8.98 -34.02 15.73
C GLU A 130 10.32 -34.34 16.43
N LEU A 131 11.43 -34.23 15.70
CA LEU A 131 12.78 -34.41 16.23
C LEU A 131 13.42 -33.10 16.70
N CYS A 132 12.79 -31.96 16.42
CA CYS A 132 13.28 -30.66 16.84
C CYS A 132 12.95 -30.37 18.30
N SER A 133 13.78 -29.56 18.97
CA SER A 133 13.42 -28.88 20.22
C SER A 133 13.16 -27.38 20.00
N PHE A 134 13.60 -26.83 18.86
CA PHE A 134 13.30 -25.47 18.42
C PHE A 134 13.08 -25.43 16.91
N THR A 135 12.30 -24.43 16.46
CA THR A 135 12.00 -24.23 15.04
C THR A 135 12.51 -22.87 14.61
N LEU A 136 13.18 -22.82 13.45
CA LEU A 136 13.61 -21.56 12.85
C LEU A 136 12.43 -20.80 12.25
N LEU A 137 12.38 -19.51 12.54
CA LEU A 137 11.30 -18.62 12.12
C LEU A 137 11.55 -18.07 10.71
N SER A 138 10.47 -17.61 10.06
CA SER A 138 10.60 -16.72 8.91
C SER A 138 10.98 -15.33 9.43
N THR A 139 12.24 -14.93 9.26
CA THR A 139 12.79 -13.71 9.87
C THR A 139 12.97 -12.58 8.86
N TYR A 140 12.60 -11.37 9.28
CA TYR A 140 13.02 -10.10 8.66
C TYR A 140 14.00 -9.41 9.61
N SER A 141 15.02 -8.74 9.06
CA SER A 141 16.04 -8.05 9.85
C SER A 141 16.43 -6.75 9.16
N ASP A 142 16.47 -5.66 9.91
CA ASP A 142 16.90 -4.31 9.50
C ASP A 142 17.64 -3.66 10.68
N GLY A 143 18.97 -3.77 10.68
CA GLY A 143 19.80 -3.39 11.84
C GLY A 143 19.31 -4.07 13.13
N PRO A 144 19.02 -3.32 14.22
CA PRO A 144 18.52 -3.86 15.48
C PRO A 144 17.05 -4.37 15.42
N LEU A 145 16.32 -4.10 14.34
CA LEU A 145 14.94 -4.57 14.19
C LEU A 145 14.93 -6.00 13.66
N HIS A 146 14.42 -6.92 14.47
CA HIS A 146 14.17 -8.29 14.06
C HIS A 146 12.69 -8.65 14.20
N ILE A 147 12.11 -9.26 13.17
CA ILE A 147 10.73 -9.76 13.18
C ILE A 147 10.76 -11.24 12.82
N GLY A 148 10.35 -12.10 13.74
CA GLY A 148 10.18 -13.53 13.51
C GLY A 148 8.72 -13.90 13.31
N ILE A 149 8.42 -14.75 12.33
CA ILE A 149 7.06 -15.23 12.05
C ILE A 149 7.04 -16.75 12.05
N THR A 150 6.12 -17.33 12.80
CA THR A 150 5.82 -18.77 12.80
C THR A 150 4.34 -19.02 12.58
N THR A 151 4.04 -20.13 11.92
CA THR A 151 2.69 -20.71 11.84
C THR A 151 2.65 -22.04 12.61
N SER A 152 3.47 -22.18 13.65
CA SER A 152 3.67 -23.41 14.42
C SER A 152 3.94 -24.64 13.54
N GLY A 153 4.77 -24.45 12.51
CA GLY A 153 5.11 -25.51 11.54
C GLY A 153 4.03 -25.84 10.50
N ARG A 154 2.84 -25.23 10.56
CA ARG A 154 1.68 -25.57 9.71
C ARG A 154 1.67 -24.93 8.31
N GLY A 155 2.60 -24.04 7.99
CA GLY A 155 2.48 -23.18 6.81
C GLY A 155 3.71 -22.33 6.48
N CYS A 156 4.84 -22.97 6.15
CA CYS A 156 6.10 -22.29 5.84
C CYS A 156 5.98 -21.24 4.71
N LYS A 157 5.21 -21.54 3.65
CA LYS A 157 4.93 -20.59 2.55
C LYS A 157 4.08 -19.41 3.01
N LEU A 158 3.12 -19.64 3.92
CA LEU A 158 2.28 -18.58 4.49
C LEU A 158 3.10 -17.67 5.42
N ALA A 159 3.94 -18.23 6.29
CA ALA A 159 4.88 -17.46 7.12
C ALA A 159 5.80 -16.58 6.27
N SER A 160 6.27 -17.11 5.13
CA SER A 160 7.11 -16.37 4.17
C SER A 160 6.34 -15.27 3.44
N ARG A 161 5.04 -15.45 3.18
CA ARG A 161 4.17 -14.41 2.61
C ARG A 161 3.90 -13.31 3.64
N LEU A 162 3.51 -13.67 4.86
CA LEU A 162 3.27 -12.72 5.95
C LEU A 162 4.50 -11.85 6.23
N ARG A 163 5.70 -12.44 6.21
CA ARG A 163 6.96 -11.69 6.31
C ARG A 163 7.10 -10.61 5.26
N ARG A 164 6.78 -10.92 4.00
CA ARG A 164 6.89 -9.97 2.89
C ARG A 164 5.87 -8.84 3.01
N GLU A 165 4.63 -9.15 3.40
CA GLU A 165 3.58 -8.14 3.62
C GLU A 165 3.96 -7.18 4.76
N ILE A 166 4.45 -7.72 5.89
CA ILE A 166 4.91 -6.91 7.01
C ILE A 166 6.10 -6.05 6.61
N ALA A 167 7.12 -6.63 5.96
CA ALA A 167 8.29 -5.91 5.50
C ALA A 167 7.94 -4.78 4.51
N ALA A 168 6.93 -4.96 3.66
CA ALA A 168 6.47 -3.93 2.72
C ALA A 168 5.78 -2.73 3.41
N PHE A 169 5.22 -2.93 4.60
CA PHE A 169 4.57 -1.87 5.36
C PHE A 169 5.56 -1.03 6.18
N LEU A 170 6.70 -1.60 6.55
CA LEU A 170 7.72 -0.92 7.33
C LEU A 170 8.44 0.15 6.48
N PRO A 171 8.68 1.36 7.04
CA PRO A 171 9.53 2.35 6.39
C PRO A 171 10.96 1.81 6.20
N GLN A 172 11.63 2.25 5.13
CA GLN A 172 13.05 1.94 4.93
C GLN A 172 13.91 2.61 6.01
N ASN A 173 15.02 1.97 6.39
CA ASN A 173 15.98 2.45 7.39
C ASN A 173 15.37 2.66 8.79
N LEU A 174 14.39 1.82 9.16
CA LEU A 174 13.81 1.86 10.49
C LEU A 174 14.82 1.40 11.55
N GLY A 175 15.70 0.45 11.20
CA GLY A 175 16.81 0.03 12.03
C GLY A 175 17.68 1.20 12.52
N THR A 176 18.08 2.08 11.61
CA THR A 176 18.88 3.28 11.94
C THR A 176 18.12 4.26 12.85
N ALA A 177 16.80 4.35 12.74
CA ALA A 177 15.99 5.16 13.65
C ALA A 177 15.97 4.56 15.07
N ILE A 178 15.87 3.23 15.18
CA ILE A 178 15.92 2.52 16.45
C ILE A 178 17.28 2.72 17.13
N ASP A 179 18.39 2.56 16.39
CA ASP A 179 19.74 2.79 16.93
C ASP A 179 19.91 4.21 17.47
N ARG A 180 19.41 5.21 16.74
CA ARG A 180 19.47 6.62 17.16
C ARG A 180 18.66 6.86 18.43
N LEU A 181 17.42 6.37 18.51
CA LEU A 181 16.60 6.49 19.72
C LEU A 181 17.25 5.77 20.91
N GLY A 182 17.85 4.59 20.68
CA GLY A 182 18.63 3.86 21.68
C GLY A 182 19.89 4.60 22.13
N ALA A 183 20.60 5.27 21.23
CA ALA A 183 21.74 6.12 21.56
C ALA A 183 21.32 7.33 22.41
N VAL A 184 20.18 7.96 22.10
CA VAL A 184 19.62 9.04 22.93
C VAL A 184 19.24 8.52 24.33
N ARG A 185 18.59 7.34 24.44
CA ARG A 185 18.29 6.71 25.74
C ARG A 185 19.56 6.51 26.57
N ARG A 186 20.63 5.97 25.95
CA ARG A 186 21.93 5.76 26.61
C ARG A 186 22.57 7.06 27.06
N ARG A 187 22.62 8.07 26.18
CA ARG A 187 23.17 9.40 26.51
C ARG A 187 22.44 10.05 27.68
N LEU A 188 21.10 10.00 27.69
CA LEU A 188 20.30 10.52 28.79
C LEU A 188 20.65 9.84 30.12
N TRP A 189 20.80 8.51 30.09
CA TRP A 189 21.20 7.73 31.25
C TRP A 189 22.62 8.06 31.74
N GLU A 190 23.58 8.23 30.82
CA GLU A 190 24.95 8.64 31.13
C GLU A 190 25.00 10.05 31.76
N GLU A 191 24.25 11.01 31.22
CA GLU A 191 24.12 12.36 31.78
C GLU A 191 23.48 12.35 33.18
N ASP A 192 22.45 11.52 33.39
CA ASP A 192 21.79 11.36 34.70
C ASP A 192 22.73 10.71 35.73
N ASN A 193 23.52 9.72 35.32
CA ASN A 193 24.55 9.11 36.16
C ASN A 193 25.65 10.10 36.56
N ALA A 194 26.17 10.86 35.58
CA ALA A 194 27.21 11.86 35.82
C ALA A 194 26.73 12.98 36.76
N ALA A 195 25.43 13.28 36.76
CA ALA A 195 24.81 14.23 37.68
C ALA A 195 24.59 13.69 39.11
N GLY A 196 24.96 12.43 39.40
CA GLY A 196 24.79 11.80 40.72
C GLY A 196 23.34 11.44 41.06
N LEU A 197 22.45 11.33 40.06
CA LEU A 197 21.00 11.12 40.23
C LEU A 197 20.59 9.63 40.16
N VAL A 198 21.53 8.71 40.38
CA VAL A 198 21.29 7.27 40.36
C VAL A 198 21.76 6.66 41.67
N GLU A 199 20.80 6.40 42.56
CA GLU A 199 21.05 5.55 43.73
C GLU A 199 21.03 4.08 43.28
N GLY A 200 22.20 3.44 43.22
CA GLY A 200 22.33 1.98 43.19
C GLY A 200 22.64 1.34 41.83
N ILE A 201 23.57 0.40 41.86
CA ILE A 201 24.13 -0.36 40.71
C ILE A 201 23.11 -1.36 40.08
N PHE A 202 21.89 -1.47 40.63
CA PHE A 202 20.89 -2.47 40.23
C PHE A 202 19.82 -1.99 39.25
N ASP A 203 19.77 -0.70 38.89
CA ASP A 203 18.79 -0.14 37.93
C ASP A 203 19.23 -0.26 36.45
N ARG A 204 20.01 -1.29 36.09
CA ARG A 204 20.42 -1.52 34.70
C ARG A 204 19.30 -2.11 33.83
N GLU A 205 18.26 -2.72 34.41
CA GLU A 205 17.31 -3.57 33.66
C GLU A 205 15.82 -3.38 33.99
N ASP A 206 15.43 -2.57 34.99
CA ASP A 206 14.05 -2.57 35.51
C ASP A 206 13.09 -1.51 34.89
N ASP A 207 13.51 -0.81 33.84
CA ASP A 207 12.67 0.16 33.11
C ASP A 207 11.99 -0.42 31.86
N ASP A 208 12.24 -1.70 31.56
CA ASP A 208 11.53 -2.46 30.50
C ASP A 208 10.32 -3.24 31.08
N SER A 209 9.90 -2.95 32.32
CA SER A 209 8.76 -3.61 32.95
C SER A 209 7.45 -3.31 32.20
N ILE A 210 6.90 -4.37 31.61
CA ILE A 210 5.60 -4.44 30.93
C ILE A 210 4.50 -3.98 31.91
N GLY A 211 4.18 -2.69 31.93
CA GLY A 211 3.09 -2.11 32.71
C GLY A 211 3.39 -0.69 33.20
N GLN A 212 2.61 0.29 32.74
CA GLN A 212 2.63 1.64 33.30
C GLN A 212 2.41 1.54 34.82
N LYS A 213 3.39 1.93 35.63
CA LYS A 213 3.16 2.21 37.06
C LYS A 213 2.12 3.33 37.14
N HIS A 214 1.14 3.23 38.04
CA HIS A 214 0.09 4.24 38.29
C HIS A 214 0.64 5.65 38.57
N THR A 215 1.92 5.74 38.94
CA THR A 215 2.68 6.98 39.09
C THR A 215 3.01 7.69 37.76
N PHE A 216 2.77 7.07 36.60
CA PHE A 216 2.97 7.67 35.28
C PHE A 216 2.09 8.90 35.05
N ASN A 217 0.93 9.02 35.72
CA ASN A 217 0.07 10.20 35.62
C ASN A 217 0.27 11.24 36.73
N ASN A 218 1.26 11.06 37.61
CA ASN A 218 1.51 12.04 38.66
C ASN A 218 2.05 13.35 38.08
N LEU A 219 1.47 14.45 38.55
CA LEU A 219 1.86 15.81 38.19
C LEU A 219 3.28 16.07 38.74
N VAL A 220 4.25 16.26 37.85
CA VAL A 220 5.61 16.61 38.23
C VAL A 220 5.66 18.12 38.51
N THR A 221 5.72 18.50 39.77
CA THR A 221 5.87 19.90 40.19
C THR A 221 7.34 20.34 40.07
N GLY A 222 7.54 21.64 39.79
CA GLY A 222 8.83 22.21 39.36
C GLY A 222 9.87 22.40 40.46
N SER A 223 10.19 21.38 41.25
CA SER A 223 11.35 21.39 42.14
C SER A 223 12.20 20.11 41.97
N ASP A 224 13.51 20.31 41.84
CA ASP A 224 14.62 19.35 41.76
C ASP A 224 14.98 18.66 40.43
N THR A 225 16.28 18.39 40.31
CA THR A 225 16.98 17.70 39.21
C THR A 225 16.39 16.32 38.89
N ALA A 226 15.83 15.63 39.89
CA ALA A 226 15.09 14.37 39.72
C ALA A 226 13.81 14.53 38.87
N ALA A 227 13.11 15.68 38.97
CA ALA A 227 11.94 15.99 38.14
C ALA A 227 12.31 16.27 36.67
N ALA A 228 13.54 16.70 36.39
CA ALA A 228 14.05 16.86 35.03
C ALA A 228 14.38 15.51 34.39
N LYS A 229 14.98 14.58 35.13
CA LYS A 229 15.23 13.18 34.71
C LYS A 229 13.95 12.48 34.27
N THR A 230 12.93 12.45 35.13
CA THR A 230 11.64 11.82 34.83
C THR A 230 10.94 12.42 33.61
N ARG A 231 11.10 13.74 33.37
CA ARG A 231 10.55 14.42 32.19
C ARG A 231 11.24 13.99 30.89
N ARG A 232 12.57 13.87 30.87
CA ARG A 232 13.34 13.47 29.67
C ARG A 232 13.07 12.02 29.25
N VAL A 233 13.05 11.10 30.22
CA VAL A 233 12.74 9.68 29.95
C VAL A 233 11.29 9.52 29.47
N ARG A 234 10.33 10.18 30.13
CA ARG A 234 8.92 10.17 29.71
C ARG A 234 8.72 10.71 28.29
N TRP A 235 9.42 11.80 27.95
CA TRP A 235 9.35 12.38 26.62
C TRP A 235 9.83 11.41 25.53
N LEU A 236 10.94 10.72 25.75
CA LEU A 236 11.46 9.73 24.81
C LEU A 236 10.47 8.57 24.60
N SER A 237 9.87 8.08 25.69
CA SER A 237 8.82 7.04 25.62
C SER A 237 7.59 7.51 24.85
N GLN A 238 7.14 8.76 25.06
CA GLN A 238 6.00 9.33 24.33
C GLN A 238 6.28 9.46 22.82
N ILE A 239 7.51 9.79 22.42
CA ILE A 239 7.88 9.81 21.01
C ILE A 239 7.80 8.41 20.42
N CYS A 240 8.37 7.41 21.09
CA CYS A 240 8.37 6.04 20.61
C CYS A 240 6.96 5.45 20.50
N GLU A 241 6.05 5.82 21.42
CA GLU A 241 4.69 5.29 21.47
C GLU A 241 3.73 5.99 20.49
N TYR A 242 3.77 7.32 20.41
CA TYR A 242 2.73 8.09 19.72
C TYR A 242 3.12 8.61 18.34
N TRP A 243 4.42 8.64 17.98
CA TRP A 243 4.81 9.14 16.66
C TRP A 243 4.69 8.07 15.58
N PRO A 244 4.19 8.42 14.39
CA PRO A 244 4.17 7.49 13.27
C PRO A 244 5.58 7.02 12.90
N LEU A 245 5.76 5.73 12.58
CA LEU A 245 7.06 5.15 12.22
C LEU A 245 7.79 5.94 11.11
N ARG A 246 7.06 6.43 10.11
CA ARG A 246 7.63 7.26 9.03
C ARG A 246 8.24 8.57 9.54
N LYS A 247 7.64 9.15 10.58
CA LYS A 247 8.13 10.36 11.22
C LYS A 247 9.42 10.04 11.99
N LEU A 248 9.45 8.96 12.76
CA LEU A 248 10.65 8.53 13.50
C LEU A 248 11.86 8.35 12.58
N VAL A 249 11.67 7.78 11.39
CA VAL A 249 12.76 7.64 10.40
C VAL A 249 13.30 8.98 9.91
N SER A 250 12.42 9.97 9.71
CA SER A 250 12.77 11.28 9.14
C SER A 250 13.49 12.24 10.10
N ILE A 251 13.42 12.01 11.41
CA ILE A 251 14.05 12.88 12.41
C ILE A 251 15.57 12.74 12.30
N THR A 252 16.33 13.83 12.35
CA THR A 252 17.80 13.81 12.41
C THR A 252 18.32 13.93 13.85
N ASP A 253 19.60 13.64 14.08
CA ASP A 253 20.21 13.81 15.42
C ASP A 253 20.13 15.27 15.89
N ALA A 254 20.27 16.23 14.95
CA ALA A 254 20.11 17.65 15.24
C ALA A 254 18.67 18.01 15.65
N ASP A 255 17.67 17.40 15.00
CA ASP A 255 16.27 17.58 15.37
C ASP A 255 15.98 16.99 16.76
N MET A 256 16.54 15.81 17.08
CA MET A 256 16.43 15.21 18.40
C MET A 256 17.03 16.12 19.49
N ASP A 257 18.23 16.63 19.27
CA ASP A 257 18.90 17.56 20.19
C ASP A 257 18.08 18.85 20.37
N ALA A 258 17.50 19.38 19.29
CA ALA A 258 16.67 20.57 19.34
C ALA A 258 15.37 20.35 20.15
N ILE A 259 14.69 19.22 19.95
CA ILE A 259 13.46 18.90 20.68
C ILE A 259 13.77 18.62 22.16
N LEU A 260 14.86 17.92 22.45
CA LEU A 260 15.31 17.66 23.82
C LEU A 260 15.62 18.97 24.57
N LYS A 261 16.30 19.92 23.91
CA LYS A 261 16.59 21.27 24.45
C LYS A 261 15.30 22.06 24.68
N ALA A 262 14.37 22.06 23.71
CA ALA A 262 13.09 22.74 23.85
C ALA A 262 12.30 22.21 25.06
N TYR A 263 12.26 20.89 25.24
CA TYR A 263 11.53 20.25 26.33
C TYR A 263 12.16 20.46 27.71
N THR A 264 13.48 20.58 27.79
CA THR A 264 14.19 20.90 29.04
C THR A 264 14.07 22.38 29.43
N SER A 265 13.96 23.28 28.46
CA SER A 265 13.86 24.73 28.68
C SER A 265 12.45 25.27 29.02
N GLY A 266 11.38 24.48 28.86
CA GLY A 266 9.99 24.94 29.01
C GLY A 266 9.26 24.43 30.25
N ASN A 267 8.80 25.35 31.11
CA ASN A 267 7.70 25.14 32.06
C ASN A 267 6.65 26.27 31.82
N ALA A 268 5.36 25.90 31.83
CA ALA A 268 4.13 26.70 31.55
C ALA A 268 3.78 26.84 30.05
N THR A 269 2.64 26.33 29.57
CA THR A 269 1.29 26.44 30.12
C THR A 269 0.54 25.11 30.22
N ALA A 270 0.20 24.73 31.45
CA ALA A 270 -0.96 23.92 31.72
C ALA A 270 -2.20 24.82 31.65
N ASN A 271 -2.97 24.72 30.57
CA ASN A 271 -4.41 25.00 30.57
C ASN A 271 -5.08 24.07 29.55
N GLY A 272 -6.11 23.37 30.02
CA GLY A 272 -6.61 22.14 29.42
C GLY A 272 -7.12 22.29 27.99
N THR A 273 -6.52 21.50 27.10
CA THR A 273 -7.16 20.67 26.09
C THR A 273 -6.20 19.51 25.83
N ASN A 274 -6.70 18.31 25.50
CA ASN A 274 -5.91 17.14 25.13
C ASN A 274 -5.20 17.36 23.77
N ASP A 275 -4.38 18.38 23.68
CA ASP A 275 -3.58 18.68 22.51
C ASP A 275 -2.19 18.08 22.71
N THR A 276 -1.98 16.93 22.07
CA THR A 276 -0.67 16.31 21.81
C THR A 276 0.24 17.18 20.89
N ASN A 277 -0.07 18.47 20.75
CA ASN A 277 0.49 19.41 19.77
C ASN A 277 1.38 20.50 20.39
N GLY A 278 2.12 20.21 21.46
CA GLY A 278 3.20 21.08 21.96
C GLY A 278 4.35 21.31 20.96
N LEU A 279 4.29 20.69 19.78
CA LEU A 279 5.23 20.81 18.67
C LEU A 279 4.68 21.59 17.46
N ASP A 280 3.43 22.06 17.48
CA ASP A 280 2.89 22.88 16.38
C ASP A 280 3.55 24.28 16.32
N ALA A 281 4.35 24.64 17.32
CA ALA A 281 5.19 25.83 17.33
C ALA A 281 6.53 25.66 16.58
N LEU A 282 6.91 24.44 16.17
CA LEU A 282 7.91 24.30 15.11
C LEU A 282 7.21 24.71 13.82
N SER A 283 7.58 25.88 13.28
CA SER A 283 7.08 26.43 12.01
C SER A 283 6.75 25.30 11.03
N LYS A 284 5.47 24.93 10.93
CA LYS A 284 5.01 23.92 9.98
C LYS A 284 5.36 24.47 8.61
N LYS A 285 6.42 23.94 7.99
CA LYS A 285 6.75 24.31 6.62
C LYS A 285 5.54 23.94 5.76
N GLY A 286 4.99 24.94 5.05
CA GLY A 286 3.83 24.74 4.20
C GLY A 286 4.07 23.59 3.21
N LYS A 287 3.00 22.90 2.85
CA LYS A 287 3.05 21.78 1.91
C LYS A 287 2.27 22.13 0.66
N ILE A 288 2.79 21.72 -0.50
CA ILE A 288 2.09 21.89 -1.77
C ILE A 288 1.86 20.56 -2.45
N VAL A 289 0.63 20.36 -2.90
CA VAL A 289 0.19 19.20 -3.67
C VAL A 289 -0.27 19.67 -5.04
N LEU A 290 0.30 19.12 -6.11
CA LEU A 290 -0.15 19.31 -7.49
C LEU A 290 -1.01 18.09 -7.86
N ALA A 291 -2.31 18.26 -8.06
CA ALA A 291 -3.20 17.12 -8.26
C ALA A 291 -4.05 17.25 -9.53
N GLY A 292 -4.27 16.11 -10.19
CA GLY A 292 -5.18 16.01 -11.33
C GLY A 292 -6.61 15.70 -10.91
N SER A 293 -7.57 16.51 -11.36
CA SER A 293 -9.00 16.33 -11.07
C SER A 293 -9.67 15.27 -11.94
N GLY A 294 -8.96 14.72 -12.94
CA GLY A 294 -9.59 13.88 -13.96
C GLY A 294 -10.37 14.70 -15.02
N PRO A 295 -11.11 14.02 -15.91
CA PRO A 295 -11.74 14.63 -17.07
C PRO A 295 -13.03 15.43 -16.75
N GLY A 296 -13.79 15.02 -15.74
CA GLY A 296 -15.17 15.48 -15.54
C GLY A 296 -15.79 14.94 -14.25
N HIS A 297 -16.08 13.64 -14.27
CA HIS A 297 -16.88 12.97 -13.25
C HIS A 297 -16.15 12.87 -11.88
N PRO A 298 -16.83 13.14 -10.75
CA PRO A 298 -16.24 13.05 -9.40
C PRO A 298 -15.64 11.69 -9.06
N ASP A 299 -16.27 10.59 -9.49
CA ASP A 299 -15.78 9.23 -9.21
C ASP A 299 -14.50 8.87 -10.01
N LEU A 300 -14.08 9.71 -10.95
CA LEU A 300 -12.80 9.58 -11.68
C LEU A 300 -11.64 10.29 -10.95
N LEU A 301 -11.90 10.91 -9.79
CA LEU A 301 -10.85 11.37 -8.91
C LEU A 301 -10.10 10.19 -8.32
N THR A 302 -8.77 10.28 -8.29
CA THR A 302 -7.99 9.35 -7.51
C THR A 302 -8.31 9.54 -6.02
N ARG A 303 -8.30 8.45 -5.24
CA ARG A 303 -8.51 8.52 -3.78
C ARG A 303 -7.53 9.48 -3.10
N ALA A 304 -6.31 9.57 -3.61
CA ALA A 304 -5.30 10.51 -3.13
C ALA A 304 -5.71 11.97 -3.39
N THR A 305 -6.20 12.30 -4.59
CA THR A 305 -6.68 13.66 -4.90
C THR A 305 -7.90 14.01 -4.07
N TYR A 306 -8.84 13.09 -3.89
CA TYR A 306 -9.99 13.29 -3.00
C TYR A 306 -9.54 13.62 -1.57
N GLN A 307 -8.61 12.85 -1.01
CA GLN A 307 -8.05 13.14 0.32
C GLN A 307 -7.32 14.49 0.37
N ALA A 308 -6.58 14.84 -0.69
CA ALA A 308 -5.90 16.12 -0.78
C ALA A 308 -6.88 17.30 -0.77
N ILE A 309 -8.03 17.18 -1.47
CA ILE A 309 -9.10 18.18 -1.45
C ILE A 309 -9.64 18.39 -0.02
N HIS A 310 -9.83 17.31 0.73
CA HIS A 310 -10.36 17.39 2.09
C HIS A 310 -9.39 17.95 3.14
N ASN A 311 -8.08 17.82 2.88
CA ASN A 311 -7.02 18.20 3.83
C ASN A 311 -6.34 19.54 3.49
N ALA A 312 -6.68 20.15 2.35
CA ALA A 312 -6.11 21.42 1.94
C ALA A 312 -6.66 22.58 2.78
N ASP A 313 -5.81 23.57 3.07
CA ASP A 313 -6.22 24.85 3.66
C ASP A 313 -6.62 25.86 2.59
N ILE A 314 -5.99 25.76 1.42
CA ILE A 314 -6.29 26.57 0.23
C ILE A 314 -6.18 25.71 -1.03
N ILE A 315 -7.17 25.87 -1.92
CA ILE A 315 -7.22 25.21 -3.22
C ILE A 315 -7.11 26.25 -4.34
N LEU A 316 -6.11 26.07 -5.17
CA LEU A 316 -5.86 26.85 -6.39
C LEU A 316 -6.34 26.03 -7.59
N ALA A 317 -7.56 26.25 -8.07
CA ALA A 317 -8.18 25.45 -9.13
C ALA A 317 -8.09 26.11 -10.51
N ASP A 318 -7.80 25.34 -11.55
CA ASP A 318 -7.95 25.81 -12.93
C ASP A 318 -9.43 26.04 -13.29
N LYS A 319 -9.70 26.98 -14.21
CA LYS A 319 -11.07 27.27 -14.72
C LYS A 319 -11.76 26.03 -15.31
N LEU A 320 -10.97 25.10 -15.84
CA LEU A 320 -11.48 23.91 -16.51
C LEU A 320 -11.81 22.78 -15.53
N VAL A 321 -11.56 22.94 -14.22
CA VAL A 321 -12.00 21.96 -13.22
C VAL A 321 -13.55 21.93 -13.22
N PRO A 322 -14.16 20.76 -13.43
CA PRO A 322 -15.62 20.62 -13.50
C PRO A 322 -16.33 21.02 -12.21
N ALA A 323 -17.50 21.64 -12.32
CA ALA A 323 -18.31 22.03 -11.16
C ALA A 323 -18.60 20.87 -10.17
N PRO A 324 -18.96 19.64 -10.61
CA PRO A 324 -19.18 18.52 -9.68
C PRO A 324 -17.94 18.16 -8.84
N VAL A 325 -16.73 18.42 -9.33
CA VAL A 325 -15.50 18.23 -8.55
C VAL A 325 -15.29 19.38 -7.55
N LEU A 326 -15.60 20.62 -7.95
CA LEU A 326 -15.54 21.77 -7.05
C LEU A 326 -16.55 21.64 -5.90
N ASP A 327 -17.71 21.02 -6.14
CA ASP A 327 -18.74 20.78 -5.11
C ASP A 327 -18.28 19.81 -4.00
N LEU A 328 -17.24 19.01 -4.24
CA LEU A 328 -16.63 18.15 -3.21
C LEU A 328 -15.77 18.92 -2.21
N ILE A 329 -15.39 20.17 -2.54
CA ILE A 329 -14.51 20.95 -1.69
C ILE A 329 -15.24 21.32 -0.39
N PRO A 330 -14.67 21.05 0.79
CA PRO A 330 -15.29 21.44 2.05
C PRO A 330 -15.48 22.95 2.13
N ARG A 331 -16.64 23.41 2.61
CA ARG A 331 -16.98 24.85 2.74
C ARG A 331 -15.98 25.68 3.55
N ARG A 332 -15.22 25.05 4.45
CA ARG A 332 -14.17 25.69 5.27
C ARG A 332 -12.89 26.02 4.47
N THR A 333 -12.75 25.45 3.28
CA THR A 333 -11.53 25.54 2.47
C THR A 333 -11.59 26.76 1.59
N GLU A 334 -10.53 27.55 1.58
CA GLU A 334 -10.41 28.71 0.70
C GLU A 334 -10.18 28.24 -0.75
N VAL A 335 -10.98 28.71 -1.71
CA VAL A 335 -10.87 28.29 -3.11
C VAL A 335 -10.64 29.50 -4.01
N HIS A 336 -9.56 29.45 -4.79
CA HIS A 336 -9.23 30.42 -5.83
C HIS A 336 -9.28 29.77 -7.20
N ILE A 337 -10.19 30.24 -8.06
CA ILE A 337 -10.38 29.73 -9.42
C ILE A 337 -9.69 30.67 -10.42
N ALA A 338 -8.96 30.08 -11.36
CA ALA A 338 -8.20 30.81 -12.37
C ALA A 338 -9.09 31.72 -13.23
N ARG A 339 -8.77 33.01 -13.30
CA ARG A 339 -9.41 33.94 -14.25
C ARG A 339 -8.65 33.96 -15.58
N LYS A 340 -8.70 32.84 -16.31
CA LYS A 340 -8.07 32.75 -17.65
C LYS A 340 -9.00 33.31 -18.73
N PHE A 341 -8.61 34.44 -19.30
CA PHE A 341 -9.16 34.99 -20.56
C PHE A 341 -8.21 34.68 -21.72
N PRO A 342 -8.70 34.53 -22.97
CA PRO A 342 -7.83 34.40 -24.14
C PRO A 342 -6.78 35.53 -24.17
N GLY A 343 -5.51 35.16 -24.25
CA GLY A 343 -4.38 36.13 -24.26
C GLY A 343 -3.74 36.42 -22.90
N ASN A 344 -4.31 36.00 -21.76
CA ASN A 344 -3.77 36.29 -20.41
C ASN A 344 -3.42 35.04 -19.57
N ALA A 345 -3.13 33.92 -20.22
CA ALA A 345 -2.92 32.64 -19.53
C ALA A 345 -1.64 32.61 -18.67
N ASP A 346 -0.59 33.31 -19.09
CA ASP A 346 0.70 33.34 -18.38
C ASP A 346 0.63 34.19 -17.09
N GLN A 347 -0.02 35.35 -17.13
CA GLN A 347 -0.21 36.19 -15.93
C GLN A 347 -1.05 35.48 -14.87
N ALA A 348 -2.13 34.80 -15.28
CA ALA A 348 -2.96 34.01 -14.37
C ALA A 348 -2.19 32.83 -13.74
N GLN A 349 -1.17 32.31 -14.43
CA GLN A 349 -0.31 31.28 -13.86
C GLN A 349 0.69 31.87 -12.86
N GLU A 350 1.30 33.00 -13.18
CA GLU A 350 2.20 33.71 -12.27
C GLU A 350 1.48 34.12 -10.97
N GLU A 351 0.25 34.60 -11.06
CA GLU A 351 -0.61 34.91 -9.92
C GLU A 351 -0.77 33.71 -8.96
N PHE A 352 -1.00 32.51 -9.50
CA PHE A 352 -1.08 31.30 -8.68
C PHE A 352 0.24 30.89 -8.04
N LEU A 353 1.35 31.05 -8.75
CA LEU A 353 2.68 30.76 -8.20
C LEU A 353 2.96 31.66 -6.99
N VAL A 354 2.65 32.96 -7.12
CA VAL A 354 2.78 33.95 -6.05
C VAL A 354 1.85 33.64 -4.88
N MET A 355 0.57 33.36 -5.15
CA MET A 355 -0.43 33.04 -4.12
C MET A 355 -0.09 31.75 -3.36
N GLY A 356 0.31 30.70 -4.10
CA GLY A 356 0.75 29.43 -3.52
C GLY A 356 1.97 29.63 -2.64
N LEU A 357 2.97 30.39 -3.10
CA LEU A 357 4.16 30.69 -2.32
C LEU A 357 3.84 31.49 -1.05
N ALA A 358 2.94 32.46 -1.11
CA ALA A 358 2.50 33.23 0.05
C ALA A 358 1.82 32.33 1.10
N ALA A 359 0.92 31.44 0.68
CA ALA A 359 0.27 30.48 1.57
C ALA A 359 1.26 29.46 2.16
N LEU A 360 2.24 29.01 1.38
CA LEU A 360 3.30 28.11 1.85
C LEU A 360 4.21 28.77 2.90
N LYS A 361 4.51 30.06 2.76
CA LYS A 361 5.26 30.86 3.74
C LYS A 361 4.49 31.03 5.06
N GLN A 362 3.16 30.99 5.01
CA GLN A 362 2.28 30.96 6.19
C GLN A 362 2.14 29.57 6.82
N GLY A 363 2.80 28.53 6.27
CA GLY A 363 2.72 27.17 6.77
C GLY A 363 1.46 26.39 6.36
N ARG A 364 0.68 26.92 5.42
CA ARG A 364 -0.59 26.32 4.97
C ARG A 364 -0.35 25.15 4.00
N GLN A 365 -1.33 24.25 3.93
CA GLN A 365 -1.42 23.21 2.93
C GLN A 365 -2.11 23.72 1.66
N VAL A 366 -1.33 23.87 0.59
CA VAL A 366 -1.78 24.35 -0.71
C VAL A 366 -2.05 23.17 -1.63
N LEU A 367 -3.27 23.08 -2.16
CA LEU A 367 -3.60 22.14 -3.23
C LEU A 367 -3.78 22.90 -4.53
N ARG A 368 -2.98 22.56 -5.53
CA ARG A 368 -3.10 23.08 -6.90
C ARG A 368 -3.81 22.03 -7.75
N LEU A 369 -5.09 22.29 -8.02
CA LEU A 369 -5.99 21.35 -8.69
C LEU A 369 -6.10 21.68 -10.19
N LYS A 370 -5.68 20.71 -11.03
CA LYS A 370 -5.57 20.87 -12.48
C LYS A 370 -6.50 19.88 -13.18
N GLN A 371 -7.10 20.26 -14.30
CA GLN A 371 -7.95 19.34 -15.06
C GLN A 371 -7.12 18.24 -15.72
N GLY A 372 -7.63 17.00 -15.72
CA GLY A 372 -6.94 15.85 -16.30
C GLY A 372 -5.74 15.44 -15.46
N ASP A 373 -4.58 15.27 -16.11
CA ASP A 373 -3.32 14.94 -15.46
C ASP A 373 -2.40 16.18 -15.38
N PRO A 374 -1.68 16.42 -14.25
CA PRO A 374 -0.82 17.58 -14.11
C PRO A 374 0.32 17.69 -15.13
N TYR A 375 0.85 16.56 -15.63
CA TYR A 375 2.04 16.52 -16.48
C TYR A 375 1.73 16.37 -17.96
N LEU A 376 0.55 15.89 -18.34
CA LEU A 376 0.15 15.83 -19.75
C LEU A 376 -0.47 17.17 -20.20
N TYR A 377 0.34 18.02 -20.84
CA TYR A 377 -0.06 19.37 -21.29
C TYR A 377 -0.64 20.30 -20.20
N GLY A 378 -0.47 19.93 -18.93
CA GLY A 378 -0.95 20.71 -17.79
C GLY A 378 0.02 21.79 -17.30
N ARG A 379 1.28 21.83 -17.78
CA ARG A 379 2.37 22.68 -17.24
C ARG A 379 2.76 22.37 -15.79
N GLY A 380 2.39 21.21 -15.24
CA GLY A 380 2.69 20.84 -13.86
C GLY A 380 4.19 20.76 -13.55
N ALA A 381 5.04 20.43 -14.53
CA ALA A 381 6.49 20.40 -14.35
C ALA A 381 7.09 21.80 -14.13
N GLU A 382 6.57 22.84 -14.81
CA GLU A 382 6.98 24.24 -14.61
C GLU A 382 6.63 24.70 -13.19
N GLU A 383 5.40 24.40 -12.75
CA GLU A 383 4.94 24.69 -11.39
C GLU A 383 5.79 23.94 -10.36
N PHE A 384 6.10 22.66 -10.61
CA PHE A 384 6.95 21.85 -9.74
C PHE A 384 8.35 22.47 -9.57
N GLU A 385 8.98 22.84 -10.68
CA GLU A 385 10.32 23.43 -10.66
C GLU A 385 10.35 24.77 -9.91
N PHE A 386 9.32 25.61 -10.10
CA PHE A 386 9.18 26.89 -9.41
C PHE A 386 9.18 26.70 -7.89
N PHE A 387 8.28 25.87 -7.34
CA PHE A 387 8.20 25.69 -5.90
C PHE A 387 9.44 25.02 -5.31
N ARG A 388 10.06 24.11 -6.07
CA ARG A 388 11.33 23.48 -5.68
C ARG A 388 12.46 24.50 -5.53
N LYS A 389 12.55 25.49 -6.44
CA LYS A 389 13.53 26.59 -6.35
C LYS A 389 13.30 27.45 -5.10
N GLU A 390 12.05 27.63 -4.71
CA GLU A 390 11.65 28.33 -3.48
C GLU A 390 11.79 27.46 -2.19
N GLY A 391 12.38 26.26 -2.31
CA GLY A 391 12.66 25.38 -1.17
C GLY A 391 11.50 24.48 -0.74
N TYR A 392 10.40 24.43 -1.51
CA TYR A 392 9.25 23.55 -1.25
C TYR A 392 9.20 22.44 -2.29
N SER A 393 9.28 21.18 -1.89
CA SER A 393 9.15 20.06 -2.83
C SER A 393 7.68 19.64 -2.96
N PRO A 394 7.03 19.86 -4.12
CA PRO A 394 5.63 19.50 -4.28
C PRO A 394 5.42 17.99 -4.33
N VAL A 395 4.28 17.54 -3.84
CA VAL A 395 3.80 16.17 -4.08
C VAL A 395 2.90 16.20 -5.31
N VAL A 396 3.18 15.37 -6.32
CA VAL A 396 2.35 15.30 -7.52
C VAL A 396 1.47 14.07 -7.48
N LEU A 397 0.16 14.30 -7.59
CA LEU A 397 -0.86 13.26 -7.63
C LEU A 397 -1.38 13.12 -9.07
N PRO A 398 -1.33 11.90 -9.65
CA PRO A 398 -1.79 11.69 -11.00
C PRO A 398 -3.30 11.88 -11.10
N GLY A 399 -3.75 12.30 -12.28
CA GLY A 399 -5.15 12.35 -12.65
C GLY A 399 -5.43 11.53 -13.90
N ILE A 400 -6.68 11.12 -14.07
CA ILE A 400 -7.10 10.45 -15.30
C ILE A 400 -7.05 11.48 -16.44
N THR A 401 -6.18 11.27 -17.42
CA THR A 401 -6.04 12.20 -18.55
C THR A 401 -7.22 12.14 -19.51
N SER A 402 -7.70 13.30 -19.94
CA SER A 402 -8.73 13.42 -20.97
C SER A 402 -8.33 12.76 -22.28
N ALA A 403 -7.02 12.73 -22.61
CA ALA A 403 -6.52 12.14 -23.84
C ALA A 403 -6.91 10.66 -24.01
N MET A 404 -7.00 9.92 -22.90
CA MET A 404 -7.34 8.49 -22.92
C MET A 404 -8.78 8.24 -22.46
N SER A 405 -9.26 9.01 -21.48
CA SER A 405 -10.60 8.79 -20.94
C SER A 405 -11.70 9.29 -21.88
N ALA A 406 -11.49 10.38 -22.61
CA ALA A 406 -12.50 10.89 -23.52
C ALA A 406 -12.76 9.92 -24.68
N SER A 407 -11.73 9.27 -25.21
CA SER A 407 -11.91 8.25 -26.24
C SER A 407 -12.68 7.05 -25.68
N LEU A 408 -12.35 6.62 -24.46
CA LEU A 408 -13.10 5.56 -23.76
C LEU A 408 -14.60 5.90 -23.62
N PHE A 409 -14.93 7.09 -23.13
CA PHE A 409 -16.33 7.51 -22.93
C PHE A 409 -17.08 7.83 -24.22
N ALA A 410 -16.36 7.89 -25.35
CA ALA A 410 -16.93 7.96 -26.68
C ALA A 410 -16.90 6.60 -27.39
N ASP A 411 -16.65 5.49 -26.68
CA ASP A 411 -16.52 4.15 -27.27
C ASP A 411 -15.53 4.09 -28.43
N ILE A 412 -14.39 4.76 -28.26
CA ILE A 412 -13.26 4.76 -29.19
C ILE A 412 -12.06 4.16 -28.45
N PRO A 413 -11.73 2.88 -28.71
CA PRO A 413 -10.57 2.27 -28.10
C PRO A 413 -9.30 2.95 -28.61
N ALA A 414 -8.45 3.42 -27.68
CA ALA A 414 -7.21 4.11 -28.05
C ALA A 414 -6.29 3.20 -28.91
N THR A 415 -6.27 1.90 -28.60
CA THR A 415 -5.59 0.85 -29.38
C THR A 415 -6.53 -0.31 -29.66
N HIS A 416 -6.38 -0.96 -30.82
CA HIS A 416 -7.13 -2.17 -31.16
C HIS A 416 -6.29 -3.08 -32.05
N ARG A 417 -6.23 -4.38 -31.73
CA ARG A 417 -5.40 -5.34 -32.47
C ARG A 417 -5.77 -5.35 -33.96
N GLY A 418 -4.77 -5.22 -34.83
CA GLY A 418 -4.94 -5.19 -36.28
C GLY A 418 -5.51 -3.86 -36.84
N VAL A 419 -5.74 -2.86 -35.99
CA VAL A 419 -6.26 -1.54 -36.40
C VAL A 419 -5.33 -0.41 -35.93
N SER A 420 -5.01 -0.37 -34.64
CA SER A 420 -4.15 0.65 -34.06
C SER A 420 -3.24 0.06 -32.98
N ASP A 421 -1.93 0.17 -33.17
CA ASP A 421 -0.87 -0.32 -32.28
C ASP A 421 -0.13 0.81 -31.55
N GLN A 422 -0.43 2.06 -31.88
CA GLN A 422 0.23 3.25 -31.32
C GLN A 422 -0.78 4.36 -31.04
N VAL A 423 -0.56 5.09 -29.95
CA VAL A 423 -1.32 6.29 -29.59
C VAL A 423 -0.39 7.47 -29.52
N LEU A 424 -0.72 8.55 -30.23
CA LEU A 424 0.01 9.81 -30.20
C LEU A 424 -0.87 10.90 -29.61
N VAL A 425 -0.40 11.56 -28.55
CA VAL A 425 -1.10 12.72 -27.99
C VAL A 425 -0.39 13.98 -28.46
N CYS A 426 -1.15 14.88 -29.08
CA CYS A 426 -0.66 16.16 -29.58
C CYS A 426 -1.43 17.31 -28.94
N THR A 427 -0.81 18.49 -28.91
CA THR A 427 -1.54 19.76 -28.71
C THR A 427 -1.85 20.36 -30.07
N GLY A 428 -3.01 21.00 -30.23
CA GLY A 428 -3.33 21.85 -31.39
C GLY A 428 -2.83 23.29 -31.23
N THR A 429 -2.27 23.64 -30.08
CA THR A 429 -1.81 24.99 -29.76
C THR A 429 -0.45 24.97 -29.11
N GLY A 430 0.54 25.55 -29.80
CA GLY A 430 1.89 25.76 -29.30
C GLY A 430 2.01 27.04 -28.47
N ARG A 431 3.25 27.34 -28.08
CA ARG A 431 3.59 28.54 -27.28
C ARG A 431 3.17 29.80 -28.04
N LYS A 432 2.60 30.78 -27.34
CA LYS A 432 2.06 32.04 -27.91
C LYS A 432 0.99 31.85 -29.00
N GLY A 433 0.30 30.70 -29.00
CA GLY A 433 -0.74 30.42 -30.00
C GLY A 433 -0.21 29.95 -31.35
N ALA A 434 1.09 29.65 -31.48
CA ALA A 434 1.65 29.11 -32.72
C ALA A 434 1.03 27.74 -33.07
N ALA A 435 0.89 27.43 -34.36
CA ALA A 435 0.51 26.08 -34.77
C ALA A 435 1.69 25.12 -34.55
N PRO A 436 1.51 24.00 -33.84
CA PRO A 436 2.52 22.96 -33.79
C PRO A 436 2.61 22.23 -35.13
N ASN A 437 3.76 21.60 -35.40
CA ASN A 437 3.94 20.81 -36.61
C ASN A 437 2.99 19.60 -36.60
N PRO A 438 2.19 19.38 -37.66
CA PRO A 438 1.26 18.27 -37.71
C PRO A 438 2.02 16.92 -37.84
N PRO A 439 1.54 15.85 -37.20
CA PRO A 439 2.16 14.54 -37.30
C PRO A 439 2.01 13.94 -38.70
N THR A 440 2.97 13.09 -39.09
CA THR A 440 2.88 12.30 -40.32
C THR A 440 1.78 11.24 -40.22
N TYR A 441 1.10 10.95 -41.32
CA TYR A 441 0.09 9.90 -41.34
C TYR A 441 0.72 8.50 -41.20
N VAL A 442 0.23 7.74 -40.22
CA VAL A 442 0.53 6.33 -40.00
C VAL A 442 -0.79 5.57 -39.88
N PRO A 443 -1.09 4.59 -40.76
CA PRO A 443 -2.38 3.90 -40.76
C PRO A 443 -2.75 3.21 -39.44
N THR A 444 -1.75 2.73 -38.69
CA THR A 444 -1.93 2.01 -37.42
C THR A 444 -1.83 2.91 -36.19
N GLN A 445 -1.94 4.23 -36.35
CA GLN A 445 -1.84 5.19 -35.25
C GLN A 445 -3.18 5.86 -34.96
N THR A 446 -3.55 5.91 -33.68
CA THR A 446 -4.59 6.79 -33.17
C THR A 446 -3.96 8.07 -32.66
N VAL A 447 -4.42 9.23 -33.13
CA VAL A 447 -3.91 10.54 -32.71
C VAL A 447 -4.98 11.29 -31.93
N VAL A 448 -4.62 11.80 -30.76
CA VAL A 448 -5.50 12.60 -29.91
C VAL A 448 -4.96 14.02 -29.82
N PHE A 449 -5.69 14.97 -30.38
CA PHE A 449 -5.36 16.39 -30.34
C PHE A 449 -6.11 17.10 -29.20
N LEU A 450 -5.36 17.52 -28.19
CA LEU A 450 -5.83 18.39 -27.12
C LEU A 450 -5.75 19.86 -27.55
N MET A 451 -6.61 20.73 -27.00
CA MET A 451 -6.55 22.19 -27.24
C MET A 451 -6.57 22.57 -28.73
N ALA A 452 -7.27 21.79 -29.56
CA ALA A 452 -7.26 21.93 -31.02
C ALA A 452 -8.53 22.57 -31.60
N LEU A 453 -9.68 22.44 -30.91
CA LEU A 453 -10.99 22.70 -31.52
C LEU A 453 -11.20 24.16 -31.98
N HIS A 454 -10.64 25.15 -31.26
CA HIS A 454 -10.74 26.55 -31.67
C HIS A 454 -9.98 26.89 -32.97
N ARG A 455 -9.14 25.95 -33.46
CA ARG A 455 -8.40 26.05 -34.73
C ARG A 455 -8.62 24.80 -35.59
N LEU A 456 -9.76 24.13 -35.43
CA LEU A 456 -10.04 22.86 -36.07
C LEU A 456 -9.81 22.92 -37.59
N SER A 457 -10.34 23.95 -38.27
CA SER A 457 -10.20 24.10 -39.73
C SER A 457 -8.74 24.21 -40.16
N ALA A 458 -7.94 25.04 -39.48
CA ALA A 458 -6.51 25.17 -39.77
C ALA A 458 -5.72 23.88 -39.46
N LEU A 459 -6.11 23.14 -38.40
CA LEU A 459 -5.50 21.86 -38.08
C LEU A 459 -5.81 20.82 -39.18
N VAL A 460 -7.07 20.68 -39.59
CA VAL A 460 -7.49 19.73 -40.64
C VAL A 460 -6.82 20.06 -41.98
N GLU A 461 -6.74 21.35 -42.34
CA GLU A 461 -6.01 21.80 -43.52
C GLU A 461 -4.53 21.41 -43.44
N SER A 462 -3.87 21.65 -42.30
CA SER A 462 -2.47 21.27 -42.10
C SER A 462 -2.22 19.76 -42.15
N LEU A 463 -3.20 18.93 -41.76
CA LEU A 463 -3.09 17.48 -41.81
C LEU A 463 -3.25 16.94 -43.25
N THR A 464 -4.09 17.58 -44.06
CA THR A 464 -4.54 17.09 -45.37
C THR A 464 -3.88 17.77 -46.56
N THR A 465 -3.17 18.89 -46.36
CA THR A 465 -2.52 19.67 -47.43
C THR A 465 -1.09 20.10 -47.06
N PHE A 466 -0.29 20.44 -48.08
CA PHE A 466 1.03 21.06 -47.90
C PHE A 466 0.90 22.60 -47.93
N PRO A 467 1.67 23.34 -47.10
CA PRO A 467 1.74 24.80 -47.20
C PRO A 467 2.24 25.24 -48.58
N ALA A 468 1.64 26.29 -49.14
CA ALA A 468 1.97 26.79 -50.49
C ALA A 468 3.42 27.30 -50.65
N GLU A 469 4.10 27.61 -49.55
CA GLU A 469 5.46 28.18 -49.53
C GLU A 469 6.59 27.15 -49.31
N ASP A 470 6.27 25.87 -49.12
CA ASP A 470 7.23 24.85 -48.67
C ASP A 470 7.45 23.76 -49.75
N THR A 471 8.06 24.15 -50.87
CA THR A 471 8.36 23.25 -52.01
C THR A 471 9.67 22.45 -51.85
N GLY A 472 10.27 22.43 -50.65
CA GLY A 472 11.62 21.88 -50.49
C GLY A 472 11.92 20.96 -49.32
N SER A 473 11.16 20.95 -48.21
CA SER A 473 11.71 20.36 -46.96
C SER A 473 10.79 19.53 -46.06
N GLN A 474 9.56 19.16 -46.44
CA GLN A 474 8.72 18.31 -45.57
C GLN A 474 8.46 16.89 -46.11
N SER A 475 9.29 15.95 -45.62
CA SER A 475 9.23 14.49 -45.82
C SER A 475 8.02 13.77 -45.17
N ARG A 476 6.94 14.49 -44.81
CA ARG A 476 5.80 13.87 -44.06
C ARG A 476 4.68 13.41 -45.00
N ARG A 477 4.04 12.31 -44.62
CA ARG A 477 2.86 11.78 -45.32
C ARG A 477 1.59 12.52 -44.85
N LEU A 478 0.81 13.02 -45.80
CA LEU A 478 -0.48 13.67 -45.53
C LEU A 478 -1.56 12.66 -45.12
N TRP A 479 -2.55 13.14 -44.37
CA TRP A 479 -3.69 12.36 -43.92
C TRP A 479 -4.75 12.26 -45.02
N PRO A 480 -5.29 11.05 -45.33
CA PRO A 480 -6.46 10.92 -46.19
C PRO A 480 -7.67 11.65 -45.61
N LYS A 481 -8.47 12.32 -46.46
CA LYS A 481 -9.65 13.09 -46.02
C LYS A 481 -10.76 12.20 -45.47
N GLU A 482 -10.79 10.95 -45.90
CA GLU A 482 -11.71 9.91 -45.47
C GLU A 482 -11.33 9.31 -44.11
N THR A 483 -10.19 9.74 -43.53
CA THR A 483 -9.75 9.21 -42.23
C THR A 483 -10.80 9.47 -41.16
N PRO A 484 -11.26 8.42 -40.45
CA PRO A 484 -12.23 8.57 -39.38
C PRO A 484 -11.71 9.46 -38.25
N CYS A 485 -12.59 10.28 -37.70
CA CYS A 485 -12.29 11.09 -36.53
C CYS A 485 -13.53 11.33 -35.67
N ALA A 486 -13.32 11.68 -34.41
CA ALA A 486 -14.39 12.10 -33.53
C ALA A 486 -13.97 13.29 -32.66
N ILE A 487 -14.88 14.23 -32.46
CA ILE A 487 -14.75 15.28 -31.45
C ILE A 487 -15.46 14.80 -30.20
N VAL A 488 -14.79 14.89 -29.05
CA VAL A 488 -15.37 14.59 -27.74
C VAL A 488 -15.30 15.83 -26.88
N GLU A 489 -16.46 16.38 -26.55
CA GLU A 489 -16.62 17.55 -25.70
C GLU A 489 -17.17 17.15 -24.34
N ARG A 490 -16.68 17.82 -23.29
CA ARG A 490 -17.12 17.63 -21.90
C ARG A 490 -17.15 16.17 -21.47
N ALA A 491 -16.10 15.43 -21.83
CA ALA A 491 -15.97 14.01 -21.54
C ALA A 491 -16.26 13.70 -20.06
N SER A 492 -17.07 12.67 -19.78
CA SER A 492 -17.55 12.25 -18.46
C SER A 492 -18.44 13.24 -17.69
N CYS A 493 -18.84 14.36 -18.30
CA CYS A 493 -19.90 15.22 -17.75
C CYS A 493 -21.28 14.78 -18.29
N PRO A 494 -22.38 15.01 -17.56
CA PRO A 494 -23.72 14.66 -18.03
C PRO A 494 -24.10 15.27 -19.39
N ASP A 495 -23.48 16.42 -19.74
CA ASP A 495 -23.64 17.12 -21.01
C ASP A 495 -22.49 16.84 -22.01
N GLN A 496 -21.86 15.66 -21.91
CA GLN A 496 -20.90 15.16 -22.89
C GLN A 496 -21.52 15.17 -24.29
N ARG A 497 -20.70 15.47 -25.30
CA ARG A 497 -21.09 15.35 -26.71
C ARG A 497 -20.01 14.68 -27.53
N VAL A 498 -20.41 13.75 -28.38
CA VAL A 498 -19.53 13.04 -29.32
C VAL A 498 -19.99 13.32 -30.74
N ILE A 499 -19.12 13.90 -31.56
CA ILE A 499 -19.38 14.14 -33.00
C ILE A 499 -18.47 13.19 -33.78
N ARG A 500 -19.04 12.17 -34.41
CA ARG A 500 -18.30 11.18 -35.22
C ARG A 500 -18.38 11.57 -36.69
N SER A 501 -17.24 11.66 -37.38
CA SER A 501 -17.16 12.07 -38.78
C SER A 501 -15.85 11.61 -39.43
N THR A 502 -15.51 12.18 -40.58
CA THR A 502 -14.20 12.05 -41.25
C THR A 502 -13.50 13.40 -41.28
N LEU A 503 -12.18 13.43 -41.52
CA LEU A 503 -11.44 14.68 -41.67
C LEU A 503 -12.02 15.61 -42.74
N GLU A 504 -12.70 15.07 -43.75
CA GLU A 504 -13.40 15.84 -44.78
C GLU A 504 -14.58 16.67 -44.24
N HIS A 505 -15.36 16.10 -43.31
CA HIS A 505 -16.65 16.66 -42.89
C HIS A 505 -16.66 17.21 -41.45
N VAL A 506 -15.63 16.91 -40.65
CA VAL A 506 -15.61 17.24 -39.22
C VAL A 506 -15.71 18.74 -38.93
N CYS A 507 -15.15 19.60 -39.78
CA CYS A 507 -15.25 21.05 -39.61
C CYS A 507 -16.70 21.53 -39.76
N LEU A 508 -17.40 21.08 -40.81
CA LEU A 508 -18.80 21.41 -41.03
C LEU A 508 -19.69 20.87 -39.91
N ALA A 509 -19.47 19.62 -39.49
CA ALA A 509 -20.20 19.01 -38.38
C ALA A 509 -20.02 19.77 -37.06
N PHE A 510 -18.81 20.27 -36.80
CA PHE A 510 -18.51 21.05 -35.60
C PHE A 510 -19.12 22.45 -35.64
N GLU A 511 -19.11 23.12 -36.79
CA GLU A 511 -19.74 24.42 -37.00
C GLU A 511 -21.27 24.33 -36.80
N GLU A 512 -21.91 23.29 -37.35
CA GLU A 512 -23.35 23.07 -37.21
C GLU A 512 -23.76 22.72 -35.78
N ALA A 513 -22.96 21.89 -35.09
CA ALA A 513 -23.22 21.53 -33.71
C ALA A 513 -22.92 22.67 -32.70
N GLY A 514 -22.11 23.65 -33.10
CA GLY A 514 -21.52 24.65 -32.20
C GLY A 514 -20.45 24.07 -31.26
N SER A 515 -19.78 24.90 -30.46
CA SER A 515 -18.69 24.46 -29.56
C SER A 515 -19.10 24.45 -28.08
N ARG A 516 -18.69 23.40 -27.36
CA ARG A 516 -18.79 23.23 -25.90
C ARG A 516 -17.43 22.84 -25.31
N PRO A 517 -16.58 23.81 -24.91
CA PRO A 517 -15.30 23.50 -24.29
C PRO A 517 -15.48 22.93 -22.87
N PRO A 518 -14.53 22.13 -22.36
CA PRO A 518 -13.34 21.62 -23.06
C PRO A 518 -13.67 20.44 -23.99
N GLY A 519 -12.95 20.33 -25.10
CA GLY A 519 -13.07 19.20 -26.03
C GLY A 519 -11.77 18.87 -26.74
N LEU A 520 -11.71 17.66 -27.30
CA LEU A 520 -10.58 17.12 -28.03
C LEU A 520 -11.01 16.48 -29.34
N LEU A 521 -10.05 16.27 -30.24
CA LEU A 521 -10.23 15.57 -31.51
C LEU A 521 -9.43 14.26 -31.48
N VAL A 522 -10.10 13.13 -31.72
CA VAL A 522 -9.48 11.83 -31.93
C VAL A 522 -9.50 11.52 -33.42
N VAL A 523 -8.38 11.10 -34.00
CA VAL A 523 -8.24 10.82 -35.44
C VAL A 523 -7.58 9.46 -35.62
N GLY A 524 -8.12 8.62 -36.50
CA GLY A 524 -7.55 7.32 -36.86
C GLY A 524 -8.60 6.24 -37.03
N ALA A 525 -8.19 5.09 -37.57
CA ALA A 525 -9.10 3.98 -37.86
C ALA A 525 -9.82 3.44 -36.61
N SER A 526 -9.25 3.63 -35.42
CA SER A 526 -9.89 3.29 -34.13
C SER A 526 -11.28 3.91 -33.94
N CYS A 527 -11.56 5.08 -34.52
CA CYS A 527 -12.86 5.74 -34.39
C CYS A 527 -14.02 4.91 -34.97
N HIS A 528 -13.75 3.97 -35.90
CA HIS A 528 -14.78 3.14 -36.55
C HIS A 528 -14.84 1.70 -36.03
N VAL A 529 -14.07 1.33 -35.00
CA VAL A 529 -13.99 -0.06 -34.52
C VAL A 529 -15.30 -0.51 -33.88
N LEU A 530 -15.84 0.29 -32.96
CA LEU A 530 -17.09 -0.04 -32.25
C LEU A 530 -18.32 0.59 -32.93
N HIS A 531 -18.14 1.78 -33.52
CA HIS A 531 -19.21 2.55 -34.14
C HIS A 531 -18.82 2.95 -35.55
N ASN A 532 -19.47 2.37 -36.57
CA ASN A 532 -19.25 2.70 -37.97
C ASN A 532 -20.53 3.30 -38.58
N PRO A 533 -20.63 4.63 -38.69
CA PRO A 533 -21.81 5.28 -39.25
C PRO A 533 -21.85 5.07 -40.78
N GLN A 534 -22.52 3.99 -41.22
CA GLN A 534 -22.70 3.73 -42.64
C GLN A 534 -23.77 4.67 -43.24
N GLY A 535 -23.41 5.43 -44.27
CA GLY A 535 -24.34 6.23 -45.08
C GLY A 535 -24.69 7.62 -44.53
N GLN A 536 -24.14 8.04 -43.39
CA GLN A 536 -24.30 9.39 -42.85
C GLN A 536 -22.96 10.15 -42.85
N ARG A 537 -22.98 11.47 -43.13
CA ARG A 537 -21.76 12.31 -43.16
C ARG A 537 -21.14 12.51 -41.78
N TRP A 538 -21.97 12.59 -40.75
CA TRP A 538 -21.57 12.59 -39.34
C TRP A 538 -22.74 12.16 -38.46
N VAL A 539 -22.42 11.79 -37.22
CA VAL A 539 -23.38 11.45 -36.15
C VAL A 539 -23.05 12.27 -34.92
N ILE A 540 -24.07 12.80 -34.25
CA ILE A 540 -23.94 13.52 -32.98
C ILE A 540 -24.64 12.72 -31.89
N GLU A 541 -23.90 12.37 -30.85
CA GLU A 541 -24.40 11.72 -29.63
C GLU A 541 -24.30 12.72 -28.47
N GLU A 542 -25.34 12.80 -27.67
CA GLU A 542 -25.47 13.72 -26.53
C GLU A 542 -25.68 12.90 -25.25
N GLY A 543 -25.04 13.33 -24.16
CA GLY A 543 -25.17 12.72 -22.85
C GLY A 543 -24.02 11.79 -22.46
N PHE A 544 -23.87 11.58 -21.15
CA PHE A 544 -22.99 10.58 -20.56
C PHE A 544 -23.73 9.83 -19.45
N HIS A 545 -23.82 8.50 -19.57
CA HIS A 545 -24.52 7.63 -18.61
C HIS A 545 -23.63 6.49 -18.07
N GLY A 546 -22.37 6.38 -18.51
CA GLY A 546 -21.56 5.17 -18.33
C GLY A 546 -21.09 4.84 -16.90
N LEU A 547 -21.32 5.71 -15.91
CA LEU A 547 -20.90 5.48 -14.51
C LEU A 547 -22.07 5.40 -13.51
N ASP A 548 -23.26 5.90 -13.86
CA ASP A 548 -24.41 5.87 -12.97
C ASP A 548 -24.99 4.45 -12.82
N ASP A 549 -24.95 3.65 -13.89
CA ASP A 549 -25.36 2.25 -13.87
C ASP A 549 -24.44 1.40 -12.97
N ILE A 550 -23.12 1.68 -12.97
CA ILE A 550 -22.15 1.02 -12.08
C ILE A 550 -22.49 1.30 -10.62
N ARG A 551 -22.88 2.53 -10.28
CA ARG A 551 -23.36 2.85 -8.92
C ARG A 551 -24.61 2.06 -8.57
N SER A 552 -25.56 1.91 -9.48
CA SER A 552 -26.78 1.13 -9.22
C SER A 552 -26.49 -0.37 -9.02
N GLU A 553 -25.56 -0.95 -9.77
CA GLU A 553 -25.16 -2.36 -9.64
C GLU A 553 -24.29 -2.59 -8.40
N VAL A 554 -23.37 -1.67 -8.09
CA VAL A 554 -22.49 -1.75 -6.91
C VAL A 554 -23.26 -1.45 -5.62
N ASP A 555 -24.17 -0.48 -5.61
CA ASP A 555 -25.04 -0.19 -4.47
C ASP A 555 -26.07 -1.30 -4.23
N ALA A 556 -26.57 -1.96 -5.29
CA ALA A 556 -27.39 -3.17 -5.18
C ALA A 556 -26.64 -4.34 -4.53
N ILE A 557 -25.31 -4.40 -4.67
CA ILE A 557 -24.45 -5.42 -4.04
C ILE A 557 -24.01 -5.00 -2.62
N ALA A 558 -23.89 -3.70 -2.33
CA ALA A 558 -23.29 -3.18 -1.10
C ALA A 558 -24.27 -2.74 -0.01
N VAL A 559 -25.53 -2.43 -0.36
CA VAL A 559 -26.51 -1.90 0.61
C VAL A 559 -27.61 -2.94 0.89
N PRO A 560 -27.74 -3.46 2.13
CA PRO A 560 -28.83 -4.38 2.45
C PRO A 560 -30.18 -3.67 2.24
N PRO A 561 -31.21 -4.39 1.75
CA PRO A 561 -32.54 -3.83 1.50
C PRO A 561 -33.05 -3.02 2.69
N LEU A 562 -33.85 -1.99 2.41
CA LEU A 562 -34.40 -1.09 3.43
C LEU A 562 -35.14 -1.86 4.54
N THR A 563 -35.79 -2.97 4.19
CA THR A 563 -36.40 -3.93 5.12
C THR A 563 -35.39 -4.54 6.09
N VAL A 564 -34.26 -5.05 5.59
CA VAL A 564 -33.18 -5.63 6.41
C VAL A 564 -32.56 -4.59 7.34
N ARG A 565 -32.38 -3.35 6.85
CA ARG A 565 -31.87 -2.24 7.67
C ARG A 565 -32.85 -1.85 8.78
N LEU A 566 -34.14 -1.79 8.47
CA LEU A 566 -35.18 -1.49 9.45
C LEU A 566 -35.29 -2.60 10.51
N THR A 567 -35.25 -3.87 10.09
CA THR A 567 -35.25 -5.01 11.01
C THR A 567 -34.04 -4.98 11.93
N ARG A 568 -32.83 -4.71 11.41
CA ARG A 568 -31.62 -4.61 12.23
C ARG A 568 -31.63 -3.41 13.17
N PHE A 569 -32.21 -2.29 12.77
CA PHE A 569 -32.39 -1.14 13.65
C PHE A 569 -33.34 -1.48 14.81
N ILE A 570 -34.49 -2.11 14.51
CA ILE A 570 -35.45 -2.56 15.54
C ILE A 570 -34.80 -3.60 16.47
N GLU A 571 -34.04 -4.56 15.94
CA GLU A 571 -33.29 -5.53 16.74
C GLU A 571 -32.24 -4.85 17.64
N SER A 572 -31.51 -3.87 17.13
CA SER A 572 -30.51 -3.12 17.91
C SER A 572 -31.16 -2.33 19.05
N VAL A 573 -32.32 -1.71 18.78
CA VAL A 573 -33.13 -1.02 19.80
C VAL A 573 -33.64 -2.02 20.84
N TYR A 574 -34.11 -3.20 20.42
CA TYR A 574 -34.58 -4.25 21.31
C TYR A 574 -33.47 -4.80 22.21
N PHE A 575 -32.26 -5.05 21.68
CA PHE A 575 -31.11 -5.48 22.48
C PHE A 575 -30.64 -4.40 23.45
N PHE A 576 -30.63 -3.13 23.01
CA PHE A 576 -30.24 -2.01 23.86
C PHE A 576 -31.19 -1.85 25.05
N PHE A 577 -32.50 -1.81 24.82
CA PHE A 577 -33.48 -1.73 25.90
C PHE A 577 -33.49 -3.01 26.75
N GLY A 578 -33.35 -4.19 26.15
CA GLY A 578 -33.25 -5.46 26.85
C GLY A 578 -32.08 -5.48 27.85
N LEU A 579 -30.87 -5.11 27.40
CA LEU A 579 -29.72 -4.96 28.30
C LEU A 579 -29.99 -3.90 29.36
N TYR A 580 -30.44 -2.71 28.96
CA TYR A 580 -30.69 -1.59 29.86
C TYR A 580 -31.64 -1.97 31.01
N PHE A 581 -32.77 -2.61 30.71
CA PHE A 581 -33.72 -3.04 31.75
C PHE A 581 -33.20 -4.20 32.60
N THR A 582 -32.45 -5.15 32.02
CA THR A 582 -31.82 -6.23 32.82
C THR A 582 -30.75 -5.71 33.77
N THR A 583 -30.03 -4.66 33.39
CA THR A 583 -29.03 -4.02 34.26
C THR A 583 -29.65 -3.08 35.29
N LEU A 584 -30.73 -2.39 34.93
CA LEU A 584 -31.39 -1.39 35.79
C LEU A 584 -32.12 -2.03 36.97
N LEU A 585 -32.62 -3.26 36.81
CA LEU A 585 -33.39 -3.98 37.81
C LEU A 585 -32.56 -5.01 38.60
N SER A 586 -31.25 -5.10 38.36
CA SER A 586 -30.35 -6.04 39.04
C SER A 586 -29.47 -5.33 40.08
N LEU A 587 -29.30 -5.98 41.23
CA LEU A 587 -28.37 -5.54 42.29
C LEU A 587 -26.89 -5.70 41.88
N ASP A 588 -26.61 -6.64 40.97
CA ASP A 588 -25.30 -6.80 40.32
C ASP A 588 -25.49 -6.65 38.80
N SER A 589 -25.23 -5.44 38.32
CA SER A 589 -25.48 -5.05 36.93
C SER A 589 -24.54 -5.78 35.96
N TYR A 590 -23.32 -6.12 36.41
CA TYR A 590 -22.31 -6.73 35.55
C TYR A 590 -22.61 -8.21 35.33
N ALA A 591 -22.85 -8.96 36.41
CA ALA A 591 -23.21 -10.37 36.32
C ALA A 591 -24.52 -10.58 35.54
N ALA A 592 -25.52 -9.73 35.77
CA ALA A 592 -26.80 -9.80 35.06
C ALA A 592 -26.66 -9.49 33.56
N ALA A 593 -25.81 -8.53 33.17
CA ALA A 593 -25.52 -8.25 31.77
C ALA A 593 -24.79 -9.42 31.10
N GLU A 594 -23.83 -10.05 31.79
CA GLU A 594 -23.02 -11.13 31.23
C GLU A 594 -23.85 -12.40 30.94
N SER A 595 -24.73 -12.78 31.87
CA SER A 595 -25.61 -13.95 31.72
C SER A 595 -26.91 -13.68 30.92
N SER A 596 -27.16 -12.43 30.53
CA SER A 596 -28.41 -12.03 29.86
C SER A 596 -28.55 -12.64 28.46
N PRO A 597 -29.77 -13.02 28.04
CA PRO A 597 -30.04 -13.45 26.66
C PRO A 597 -29.89 -12.30 25.64
N PHE A 598 -29.79 -11.05 26.11
CA PHE A 598 -29.56 -9.88 25.26
C PHE A 598 -28.06 -9.59 25.02
N ASN A 599 -27.16 -10.27 25.73
CA ASN A 599 -25.72 -10.16 25.50
C ASN A 599 -25.34 -10.83 24.17
N ILE A 600 -24.81 -10.03 23.25
CA ILE A 600 -24.43 -10.47 21.90
C ILE A 600 -23.19 -11.38 21.94
N ASN A 601 -22.38 -11.29 23.00
CA ASN A 601 -21.18 -12.12 23.18
C ASN A 601 -21.47 -13.43 23.95
N ASN A 602 -22.71 -13.63 24.41
CA ASN A 602 -23.10 -14.86 25.09
C ASN A 602 -23.27 -16.00 24.07
N GLN A 603 -22.49 -17.08 24.23
CA GLN A 603 -22.49 -18.24 23.32
C GLN A 603 -23.83 -18.98 23.27
N GLY A 604 -24.71 -18.79 24.27
CA GLY A 604 -26.08 -19.31 24.28
C GLY A 604 -27.10 -18.50 23.47
N ASN A 605 -26.71 -17.35 22.92
CA ASN A 605 -27.62 -16.45 22.20
C ASN A 605 -27.88 -16.94 20.76
N LYS A 606 -29.09 -17.46 20.51
CA LYS A 606 -29.51 -18.00 19.21
C LYS A 606 -29.48 -16.98 18.05
N TYR A 607 -29.42 -15.68 18.33
CA TYR A 607 -29.43 -14.62 17.30
C TYR A 607 -28.08 -14.40 16.60
N THR A 608 -26.96 -14.84 17.18
CA THR A 608 -25.62 -14.67 16.61
C THR A 608 -25.34 -15.61 15.42
N THR A 609 -26.20 -16.61 15.19
CA THR A 609 -26.01 -17.66 14.17
C THR A 609 -26.77 -17.42 12.86
N ARG A 610 -27.49 -16.31 12.69
CA ARG A 610 -28.20 -15.99 11.43
C ARG A 610 -27.24 -15.46 10.36
N SER A 611 -27.31 -16.05 9.16
CA SER A 611 -26.55 -15.60 7.99
C SER A 611 -26.82 -14.13 7.66
N ARG A 612 -25.80 -13.44 7.14
CA ARG A 612 -25.76 -11.99 6.86
C ARG A 612 -26.86 -11.49 5.89
N TRP A 613 -27.53 -12.40 5.20
CA TRP A 613 -28.53 -12.12 4.16
C TRP A 613 -29.84 -12.90 4.32
N GLY A 614 -30.23 -13.29 5.54
CA GLY A 614 -31.55 -13.85 5.82
C GLY A 614 -31.82 -15.18 5.11
N GLY A 615 -31.62 -16.31 5.79
CA GLY A 615 -32.03 -17.61 5.24
C GLY A 615 -33.55 -17.69 5.11
N SER A 616 -34.05 -17.92 3.90
CA SER A 616 -35.46 -18.21 3.63
C SER A 616 -35.82 -19.55 4.24
N THR A 617 -36.54 -19.56 5.36
CA THR A 617 -37.33 -20.72 5.78
C THR A 617 -38.63 -20.73 4.99
N THR A 618 -38.59 -21.26 3.76
CA THR A 618 -39.81 -21.73 3.10
C THR A 618 -40.20 -23.06 3.72
N SER A 619 -41.22 -23.00 4.56
CA SER A 619 -42.01 -24.15 5.00
C SER A 619 -42.70 -24.76 3.78
N TYR A 620 -42.32 -25.99 3.41
CA TYR A 620 -43.21 -26.89 2.71
C TYR A 620 -43.40 -28.11 3.61
N GLY A 621 -44.65 -28.28 4.06
CA GLY A 621 -45.08 -29.47 4.78
C GLY A 621 -45.04 -30.72 3.88
N GLY A 622 -44.78 -31.86 4.49
CA GLY A 622 -44.82 -33.16 3.84
C GLY A 622 -44.26 -34.24 4.75
N GLY A 623 -45.10 -34.74 5.66
CA GLY A 623 -44.77 -35.87 6.52
C GLY A 623 -44.70 -37.19 5.75
N GLY A 624 -43.87 -38.09 6.26
CA GLY A 624 -44.17 -39.50 6.44
C GLY A 624 -44.43 -40.39 5.21
N GLY A 625 -43.46 -41.27 4.97
CA GLY A 625 -43.73 -42.70 4.76
C GLY A 625 -43.88 -43.21 3.33
N GLY A 626 -43.32 -44.38 3.07
CA GLY A 626 -43.64 -45.23 1.92
C GLY A 626 -42.44 -45.56 1.05
N GLY A 627 -42.05 -46.84 1.07
CA GLY A 627 -40.97 -47.38 0.25
C GLY A 627 -41.39 -47.77 -1.17
N GLY A 628 -40.43 -48.34 -1.89
CA GLY A 628 -40.67 -49.23 -3.02
C GLY A 628 -40.47 -48.62 -4.41
N GLY A 629 -39.40 -49.07 -5.07
CA GLY A 629 -39.49 -49.62 -6.42
C GLY A 629 -39.46 -48.67 -7.63
N GLY A 630 -38.35 -48.74 -8.37
CA GLY A 630 -38.38 -49.02 -9.82
C GLY A 630 -38.55 -47.84 -10.80
N GLY A 631 -37.56 -47.69 -11.70
CA GLY A 631 -37.75 -47.12 -13.04
C GLY A 631 -36.98 -45.82 -13.32
N GLY A 632 -35.88 -45.90 -14.07
CA GLY A 632 -35.41 -44.78 -14.90
C GLY A 632 -36.28 -44.61 -16.15
N PRO A 633 -35.86 -43.88 -17.21
CA PRO A 633 -34.69 -42.99 -17.35
C PRO A 633 -35.08 -41.55 -17.82
N GLY A 634 -34.11 -40.64 -17.88
CA GLY A 634 -34.17 -39.55 -18.87
C GLY A 634 -33.73 -38.15 -18.44
N PHE A 635 -32.54 -37.77 -18.95
CA PHE A 635 -32.10 -36.41 -19.30
C PHE A 635 -31.90 -35.36 -18.20
N GLY A 636 -30.63 -35.14 -17.85
CA GLY A 636 -30.15 -33.96 -17.12
C GLY A 636 -29.61 -32.85 -18.04
N PRO A 637 -29.49 -31.60 -17.56
CA PRO A 637 -28.63 -30.59 -18.15
C PRO A 637 -27.28 -30.45 -17.44
N ARG A 638 -26.32 -29.98 -18.22
CA ARG A 638 -24.86 -29.99 -18.08
C ARG A 638 -24.33 -29.18 -16.89
N ARG A 639 -23.25 -29.70 -16.26
CA ARG A 639 -22.38 -28.99 -15.30
C ARG A 639 -21.55 -27.91 -16.02
N VAL A 640 -21.50 -26.72 -15.41
CA VAL A 640 -20.48 -25.70 -15.68
C VAL A 640 -19.17 -26.16 -15.02
N GLY A 641 -18.11 -26.28 -15.84
CA GLY A 641 -16.79 -26.75 -15.44
C GLY A 641 -16.01 -25.72 -14.62
N ARG A 642 -15.16 -26.24 -13.73
CA ARG A 642 -14.16 -25.49 -12.95
C ARG A 642 -13.07 -24.93 -13.86
N VAL A 643 -12.63 -23.72 -13.57
CA VAL A 643 -11.43 -23.10 -14.15
C VAL A 643 -10.22 -23.56 -13.34
N ASP A 644 -9.65 -24.69 -13.73
CA ASP A 644 -8.30 -25.13 -13.37
C ASP A 644 -7.67 -25.69 -14.65
N ASP A 645 -7.08 -24.82 -15.48
CA ASP A 645 -6.01 -25.15 -16.44
C ASP A 645 -5.65 -23.89 -17.26
N VAL A 646 -4.70 -23.08 -16.78
CA VAL A 646 -3.91 -22.20 -17.63
C VAL A 646 -2.45 -22.57 -17.43
N ARG A 647 -1.98 -23.49 -18.28
CA ARG A 647 -0.54 -23.71 -18.52
C ARG A 647 -0.02 -22.52 -19.33
N GLY A 648 1.05 -21.89 -18.84
CA GLY A 648 1.79 -20.88 -19.59
C GLY A 648 2.45 -21.46 -20.84
N PRO A 649 2.77 -20.64 -21.86
CA PRO A 649 3.33 -21.10 -23.12
C PRO A 649 4.74 -21.69 -22.96
N GLU A 650 4.94 -22.88 -23.51
CA GLU A 650 6.22 -23.57 -23.61
C GLU A 650 7.22 -22.77 -24.46
N CYS A 651 8.38 -22.45 -23.89
CA CYS A 651 9.52 -21.86 -24.59
C CYS A 651 10.22 -22.92 -25.44
N LYS A 652 10.06 -22.85 -26.77
CA LYS A 652 10.74 -23.72 -27.75
C LYS A 652 12.14 -23.23 -28.16
N SER A 653 13.00 -22.86 -27.20
CA SER A 653 14.40 -22.46 -27.53
C SER A 653 15.48 -22.98 -26.59
N CYS A 654 15.23 -24.04 -25.83
CA CYS A 654 16.28 -24.79 -25.15
C CYS A 654 16.19 -26.28 -25.53
N GLN A 655 16.86 -26.65 -26.61
CA GLN A 655 17.37 -27.99 -26.88
C GLN A 655 18.85 -27.89 -27.23
#